data_AF-A0A431V3I7-F1
#
_entry.id   AF-A0A431V3I7-F1
#
_cell.length_a   1.000
_cell.length_b   1.000
_cell.length_c   1.000
_cell.angle_alpha   90.00
_cell.angle_beta   90.00
_cell.angle_gamma   90.00
#
_symmetry.space_group_name_H-M   'P 1'
#
loop_
_entity.id
_entity.type
_entity.pdbx_description
1 polymer ?
#
loop_
_entity_poly.entity_id
_entity_poly.type
_entity_poly.pdbx_seq_one_letter_code
_entity_poly.pdbx_strand_id
1 'polypeptide(L)'
;MARKQACRPSKHKMPQAAHSLKPTDVQVFESAFARQDYHRALQLAESLVSRSPASPQAHELCANSLGRLERLEEAVEAMQKAVDLAERASAGQRLKLAQYQVLAGKASHAVSLLEGLVQEEPENVMALAWLSRAHHQLGQNSRGLEVNDCLMALEYHHEEGLLWRSRILDQLSRHDETLETLRKLHEVNPRRVGVLNHMASLFTKEGDYDEAEKHYREELALDPSNGKVHSNFWMSSHYNPAYDAGSLFRMAIEWDRHFSERSSRGRAETVKDAGKRLRIGLLSGGFRMHPVGQMILPALQNLPNDQFELVFYSSNQYVDKLTQSVQTLAYRWQSIEGLSDSQLDKKVREDEIDILIDMNGAGEGSRYRTLTREPAPLIVKWVGGLVNTTGLESVDYLLSDHIETPEGVDKRYTEKLIRLPDDYICYHFPRHAPACNGLPALANGYITFGCLNNPAKLSAPLLQEWSTLLKEVPNSKLLLRGVQFESKRFRGKITAIFSEHGISEDRLLLEGPAKHEEFLETYQRIDIALDTWPYSGGLTTCESLLMGVPVVTRTGPTFAGRHSATHLTNAGLPELVTDNWDDFRARARELADDLPNLAVIRAALRTILLDSPICNGPRFASHLITALRAIWQRHCVGKAPEALSFSKSGAAQFADEDTPVKLALASQAQGFDWQLESPVLTVDNGAVLAMRRDARELLGSGRVVMLSFDPAGKMETVDHLAQYGEIQHFPYTSLGDGQPAPLYLAEGLEPTSLAPIDNDGELETHEIPTVALDGIVGLPNIDVLALDACHDNLSVLGNAFEALQNAFAIQVGVAFEPVSEHHPDFSRVQSLMREMGFRFHCFVSEKKKSWFPEGAVVESRTASELKVVEALFIPGHDRMGSFSVAQRVRLAFILHALFGANDVAFRILSDVDESLAIQYLDDERLVSSTSDAGTVGPEISSHAVDEEETIAVELEKLMNEEW
;
A
#
# COMPACT_ATOMS: atom_id res chain seq x y z
N MET A 1 46.38 -42.13 51.86
CA MET A 1 45.71 -42.54 53.13
C MET A 1 45.19 -41.26 53.77
N ALA A 2 43.93 -41.03 54.16
CA ALA A 2 42.80 -41.87 54.60
C ALA A 2 41.49 -41.27 54.03
N ARG A 3 40.65 -42.05 53.32
CA ARG A 3 39.45 -42.82 53.75
C ARG A 3 38.18 -42.00 54.07
N LYS A 4 37.24 -42.14 53.12
CA LYS A 4 35.79 -41.88 53.05
C LYS A 4 34.99 -42.17 54.34
N GLN A 5 33.94 -41.38 54.54
CA GLN A 5 32.70 -41.80 55.22
C GLN A 5 31.49 -41.37 54.37
N ALA A 6 30.56 -42.31 54.17
CA ALA A 6 29.36 -42.18 53.37
C ALA A 6 28.21 -41.53 54.17
N CYS A 7 27.37 -40.73 53.51
CA CYS A 7 26.04 -40.37 54.01
C CYS A 7 24.99 -40.63 52.91
N ARG A 8 23.91 -41.32 53.27
CA ARG A 8 22.76 -41.66 52.43
C ARG A 8 21.92 -40.40 52.13
N PRO A 9 21.34 -40.22 50.93
CA PRO A 9 20.36 -39.18 50.70
C PRO A 9 18.98 -39.56 51.24
N SER A 10 18.41 -38.62 51.98
CA SER A 10 17.04 -38.56 52.49
C SER A 10 16.00 -38.67 51.36
N LYS A 11 15.00 -39.54 51.54
CA LYS A 11 13.75 -39.52 50.76
C LYS A 11 12.90 -38.34 51.23
N HIS A 12 12.98 -37.20 50.54
CA HIS A 12 11.91 -36.20 50.60
C HIS A 12 10.76 -36.64 49.68
N LYS A 13 9.69 -37.15 50.30
CA LYS A 13 8.36 -37.18 49.67
C LYS A 13 7.91 -35.73 49.51
N MET A 14 7.75 -35.27 48.26
CA MET A 14 7.03 -34.03 47.97
C MET A 14 5.56 -34.18 48.41
N PRO A 15 4.93 -33.11 48.92
CA PRO A 15 3.52 -33.14 49.30
C PRO A 15 2.63 -33.15 48.04
N GLN A 16 1.94 -34.25 47.81
CA GLN A 16 1.14 -34.53 46.60
C GLN A 16 -0.33 -34.10 46.75
N ALA A 17 -0.63 -32.96 47.39
CA ALA A 17 -2.00 -32.60 47.73
C ALA A 17 -2.27 -31.09 47.78
N ALA A 18 -2.33 -30.40 46.63
CA ALA A 18 -2.90 -29.04 46.53
C ALA A 18 -3.23 -28.56 45.08
N HIS A 19 -3.64 -29.41 44.14
CA HIS A 19 -3.80 -28.98 42.73
C HIS A 19 -5.20 -29.15 42.12
N SER A 20 -6.16 -29.74 42.83
CA SER A 20 -7.55 -29.85 42.36
C SER A 20 -8.41 -28.70 42.87
N LEU A 21 -9.09 -28.01 41.94
CA LEU A 21 -10.11 -27.01 42.27
C LEU A 21 -11.25 -27.66 43.06
N LYS A 22 -11.88 -26.91 43.97
CA LYS A 22 -13.07 -27.41 44.67
C LYS A 22 -14.19 -27.63 43.65
N PRO A 23 -14.87 -28.79 43.64
CA PRO A 23 -15.95 -29.06 42.69
C PRO A 23 -17.07 -28.01 42.71
N THR A 24 -17.35 -27.44 43.88
CA THR A 24 -18.35 -26.37 44.06
C THR A 24 -17.98 -25.08 43.34
N ASP A 25 -16.69 -24.72 43.29
CA ASP A 25 -16.22 -23.52 42.61
C ASP A 25 -16.34 -23.68 41.08
N VAL A 26 -16.01 -24.87 40.57
CA VAL A 26 -16.14 -25.20 39.13
C VAL A 26 -17.61 -25.24 38.71
N GLN A 27 -18.52 -25.79 39.53
CA GLN A 27 -19.95 -25.80 39.24
C GLN A 27 -20.57 -24.40 39.16
N VAL A 28 -20.13 -23.47 40.01
CA VAL A 28 -20.60 -22.07 39.96
C VAL A 28 -20.13 -21.38 38.68
N PHE A 29 -18.88 -21.62 38.27
CA PHE A 29 -18.37 -21.19 36.97
C PHE A 29 -19.20 -21.78 35.82
N GLU A 30 -19.37 -23.11 35.79
CA GLU A 30 -20.10 -23.82 34.73
C GLU A 30 -21.53 -23.32 34.61
N SER A 31 -22.19 -23.01 35.74
CA SER A 31 -23.53 -22.43 35.74
C SER A 31 -23.57 -21.03 35.10
N ALA A 32 -22.60 -20.16 35.41
CA ALA A 32 -22.51 -18.83 34.79
C ALA A 32 -22.20 -18.94 33.29
N PHE A 33 -21.25 -19.80 32.93
CA PHE A 33 -20.84 -20.03 31.55
C PHE A 33 -21.99 -20.62 30.70
N ALA A 34 -22.74 -21.58 31.23
CA ALA A 34 -23.90 -22.18 30.56
C ALA A 34 -25.06 -21.18 30.38
N ARG A 35 -25.20 -20.20 31.28
CA ARG A 35 -26.16 -19.09 31.15
C ARG A 35 -25.68 -17.98 30.21
N GLN A 36 -24.51 -18.14 29.59
CA GLN A 36 -23.87 -17.15 28.71
C GLN A 36 -23.51 -15.83 29.40
N ASP A 37 -23.42 -15.82 30.73
CA ASP A 37 -22.93 -14.67 31.50
C ASP A 37 -21.39 -14.72 31.55
N TYR A 38 -20.76 -14.43 30.41
CA TYR A 38 -19.32 -14.60 30.22
C TYR A 38 -18.49 -13.61 31.03
N HIS A 39 -19.01 -12.40 31.30
CA HIS A 39 -18.36 -11.46 32.19
C HIS A 39 -18.30 -12.00 33.62
N ARG A 40 -19.40 -12.59 34.11
CA ARG A 40 -19.40 -13.22 35.43
C ARG A 40 -18.53 -14.48 35.46
N ALA A 41 -18.58 -15.30 34.41
CA ALA A 41 -17.73 -16.49 34.28
C ALA A 41 -16.24 -16.10 34.32
N LEU A 42 -15.85 -15.03 33.63
CA LEU A 42 -14.48 -14.52 33.66
C LEU A 42 -14.05 -14.09 35.07
N GLN A 43 -14.87 -13.29 35.77
CA GLN A 43 -14.56 -12.88 37.16
C GLN A 43 -14.37 -14.10 38.09
N LEU A 44 -15.19 -15.13 37.93
CA LEU A 44 -15.08 -16.37 38.70
C LEU A 44 -13.79 -17.12 38.35
N ALA A 45 -13.43 -17.20 37.06
CA ALA A 45 -12.20 -17.84 36.62
C ALA A 45 -10.94 -17.09 37.08
N GLU A 46 -10.90 -15.76 37.00
CA GLU A 46 -9.79 -14.93 37.52
C GLU A 46 -9.62 -15.11 39.04
N SER A 47 -10.72 -15.25 39.78
CA SER A 47 -10.72 -15.60 41.21
C SER A 47 -10.19 -17.01 41.48
N LEU A 48 -10.38 -17.97 40.56
CA LEU A 48 -9.80 -19.31 40.66
C LEU A 48 -8.30 -19.29 40.37
N VAL A 49 -7.88 -18.54 39.35
CA VAL A 49 -6.46 -18.34 39.02
C VAL A 49 -5.72 -17.68 40.18
N SER A 50 -6.27 -16.64 40.81
CA SER A 50 -5.61 -15.97 41.94
C SER A 50 -5.49 -16.86 43.18
N ARG A 51 -6.49 -17.70 43.47
CA ARG A 51 -6.47 -18.67 44.58
C ARG A 51 -5.61 -19.90 44.29
N SER A 52 -5.40 -20.25 43.03
CA SER A 52 -4.66 -21.44 42.61
C SER A 52 -3.87 -21.21 41.32
N PRO A 53 -2.80 -20.38 41.34
CA PRO A 53 -2.10 -19.97 40.12
C PRO A 53 -1.42 -21.10 39.35
N ALA A 54 -1.09 -22.20 40.04
CA ALA A 54 -0.47 -23.39 39.46
C ALA A 54 -1.48 -24.43 38.94
N SER A 55 -2.79 -24.12 38.93
CA SER A 55 -3.82 -25.04 38.45
C SER A 55 -4.04 -24.89 36.94
N PRO A 56 -3.75 -25.90 36.11
CA PRO A 56 -4.04 -25.88 34.67
C PRO A 56 -5.52 -25.62 34.37
N GLN A 57 -6.40 -26.24 35.17
CA GLN A 57 -7.85 -26.13 35.00
C GLN A 57 -8.34 -24.70 35.22
N ALA A 58 -7.78 -23.96 36.20
CA ALA A 58 -8.19 -22.58 36.45
C ALA A 58 -7.88 -21.66 35.27
N HIS A 59 -6.69 -21.81 34.67
CA HIS A 59 -6.29 -21.07 33.48
C HIS A 59 -7.13 -21.46 32.25
N GLU A 60 -7.50 -22.74 32.08
CA GLU A 60 -8.40 -23.16 31.01
C GLU A 60 -9.80 -22.53 31.13
N LEU A 61 -10.39 -22.47 32.33
CA LEU A 61 -11.68 -21.80 32.54
C LEU A 61 -11.61 -20.29 32.22
N CYS A 62 -10.47 -19.66 32.55
CA CYS A 62 -10.20 -18.26 32.23
C CYS A 62 -10.13 -18.05 30.72
N ALA A 63 -9.32 -18.85 30.02
CA ALA A 63 -9.20 -18.83 28.58
C ALA A 63 -10.54 -19.02 27.86
N ASN A 64 -11.36 -19.98 28.32
CA ASN A 64 -12.69 -20.22 27.75
C ASN A 64 -13.59 -19.00 27.88
N SER A 65 -13.54 -18.28 29.01
CA SER A 65 -14.35 -17.08 29.22
C SER A 65 -13.87 -15.89 28.39
N LEU A 66 -12.54 -15.67 28.34
CA LEU A 66 -11.92 -14.66 27.49
C LEU A 66 -12.24 -14.89 26.02
N GLY A 67 -12.19 -16.14 25.56
CA GLY A 67 -12.53 -16.52 24.19
C GLY A 67 -13.98 -16.21 23.83
N ARG A 68 -14.94 -16.39 24.75
CA ARG A 68 -16.36 -16.02 24.54
C ARG A 68 -16.61 -14.51 24.59
N LEU A 69 -15.71 -13.76 25.21
CA LEU A 69 -15.71 -12.29 25.26
C LEU A 69 -14.88 -11.67 24.13
N GLU A 70 -14.42 -12.47 23.17
CA GLU A 70 -13.59 -12.03 22.03
C GLU A 70 -12.26 -11.35 22.44
N ARG A 71 -11.81 -11.58 23.69
CA ARG A 71 -10.49 -11.17 24.19
C ARG A 71 -9.45 -12.23 23.81
N LEU A 72 -9.26 -12.40 22.50
CA LEU A 72 -8.61 -13.57 21.91
C LEU A 72 -7.13 -13.70 22.27
N GLU A 73 -6.39 -12.59 22.32
CA GLU A 73 -4.97 -12.60 22.69
C GLU A 73 -4.78 -13.06 24.14
N GLU A 74 -5.59 -12.53 25.05
CA GLU A 74 -5.59 -12.92 26.47
C GLU A 74 -6.06 -14.37 26.64
N ALA A 75 -7.00 -14.83 25.81
CA ALA A 75 -7.43 -16.23 25.79
C ALA A 75 -6.28 -17.16 25.37
N VAL A 76 -5.48 -16.78 24.37
CA VAL A 76 -4.27 -17.52 23.96
C VAL A 76 -3.27 -17.59 25.11
N GLU A 77 -2.98 -16.47 25.77
CA GLU A 77 -2.05 -16.43 26.90
C GLU A 77 -2.50 -17.31 28.08
N ALA A 78 -3.77 -17.22 28.46
CA ALA A 78 -4.35 -18.04 29.51
C ALA A 78 -4.32 -19.53 29.13
N MET A 79 -4.64 -19.87 27.88
CA MET A 79 -4.65 -21.26 27.42
C MET A 79 -3.23 -21.83 27.32
N GLN A 80 -2.25 -21.03 26.89
CA GLN A 80 -0.85 -21.41 26.86
C GLN A 80 -0.36 -21.74 28.27
N LYS A 81 -0.68 -20.89 29.27
CA LYS A 81 -0.37 -21.17 30.68
C LYS A 81 -1.02 -22.47 31.16
N ALA A 82 -2.27 -22.75 30.76
CA ALA A 82 -2.93 -24.01 31.10
C ALA A 82 -2.17 -25.23 30.53
N VAL A 83 -1.68 -25.14 29.29
CA VAL A 83 -0.89 -26.18 28.63
C VAL A 83 0.48 -26.36 29.29
N ASP A 84 1.17 -25.27 29.61
CA ASP A 84 2.53 -25.29 30.19
C ASP A 84 2.54 -25.85 31.63
N LEU A 85 1.47 -25.60 32.41
CA LEU A 85 1.34 -26.09 33.78
C LEU A 85 0.87 -27.55 33.86
N ALA A 86 0.39 -28.13 32.76
CA ALA A 86 -0.07 -29.52 32.76
C ALA A 86 1.12 -30.49 32.65
N GLU A 87 1.18 -31.50 33.52
CA GLU A 87 2.21 -32.56 33.44
C GLU A 87 2.21 -33.26 32.07
N ARG A 88 1.03 -33.36 31.45
CA ARG A 88 0.84 -33.75 30.05
C ARG A 88 -0.41 -33.06 29.52
N ALA A 89 -0.23 -32.11 28.62
CA ALA A 89 -1.35 -31.45 27.96
C ALA A 89 -2.18 -32.47 27.14
N SER A 90 -3.48 -32.49 27.38
CA SER A 90 -4.40 -33.36 26.62
C SER A 90 -4.52 -32.91 25.16
N ALA A 91 -4.93 -33.82 24.27
CA ALA A 91 -5.26 -33.47 22.88
C ALA A 91 -6.30 -32.34 22.81
N GLY A 92 -7.32 -32.37 23.68
CA GLY A 92 -8.34 -31.33 23.79
C GLY A 92 -7.80 -29.95 24.20
N GLN A 93 -6.81 -29.90 25.09
CA GLN A 93 -6.17 -28.64 25.49
C GLN A 93 -5.31 -28.06 24.36
N ARG A 94 -4.51 -28.90 23.70
CA ARG A 94 -3.73 -28.47 22.51
C ARG A 94 -4.64 -27.99 21.39
N LEU A 95 -5.75 -28.69 21.15
CA LEU A 95 -6.74 -28.29 20.15
C LEU A 95 -7.36 -26.93 20.48
N LYS A 96 -7.81 -26.71 21.73
CA LYS A 96 -8.34 -25.40 22.17
C LYS A 96 -7.32 -24.27 22.07
N LEU A 97 -6.06 -24.52 22.43
CA LEU A 97 -4.98 -23.55 22.26
C LEU A 97 -4.82 -23.18 20.78
N ALA A 98 -4.75 -24.17 19.89
CA ALA A 98 -4.67 -23.95 18.46
C ALA A 98 -5.90 -23.19 17.91
N GLN A 99 -7.11 -23.51 18.39
CA GLN A 99 -8.33 -22.78 18.03
C GLN A 99 -8.24 -21.30 18.40
N TYR A 100 -7.81 -20.97 19.63
CA TYR A 100 -7.62 -19.58 20.04
C TYR A 100 -6.51 -18.89 19.27
N GLN A 101 -5.41 -19.59 18.95
CA GLN A 101 -4.34 -19.04 18.11
C GLN A 101 -4.85 -18.70 16.70
N VAL A 102 -5.59 -19.60 16.04
CA VAL A 102 -6.22 -19.35 14.73
C VAL A 102 -7.21 -18.19 14.80
N LEU A 103 -8.05 -18.14 15.84
CA LEU A 103 -9.00 -17.05 16.03
C LEU A 103 -8.30 -15.71 16.27
N ALA A 104 -7.20 -15.69 17.02
CA ALA A 104 -6.38 -14.51 17.29
C ALA A 104 -5.45 -14.10 16.13
N GLY A 105 -5.59 -14.71 14.94
CA GLY A 105 -4.74 -14.41 13.78
C GLY A 105 -3.32 -14.99 13.85
N LYS A 106 -3.00 -15.81 14.87
CA LYS A 106 -1.70 -16.45 15.09
C LYS A 106 -1.64 -17.85 14.44
N ALA A 107 -2.11 -17.95 13.19
CA ALA A 107 -2.28 -19.22 12.47
C ALA A 107 -0.98 -20.03 12.34
N SER A 108 0.17 -19.36 12.18
CA SER A 108 1.49 -20.00 12.06
C SER A 108 1.84 -20.84 13.30
N HIS A 109 1.52 -20.34 14.50
CA HIS A 109 1.74 -21.08 15.75
C HIS A 109 0.79 -22.28 15.89
N ALA A 110 -0.43 -22.15 15.36
CA ALA A 110 -1.44 -23.21 15.44
C ALA A 110 -1.13 -24.40 14.53
N VAL A 111 -0.54 -24.17 13.35
CA VAL A 111 -0.25 -25.23 12.38
C VAL A 111 0.59 -26.35 13.00
N SER A 112 1.68 -26.04 13.69
CA SER A 112 2.55 -27.08 14.28
C SER A 112 1.83 -27.90 15.37
N LEU A 113 0.97 -27.26 16.17
CA LEU A 113 0.15 -27.96 17.16
C LEU A 113 -0.88 -28.88 16.50
N LEU A 114 -1.54 -28.38 15.45
CA LEU A 114 -2.58 -29.11 14.72
C LEU A 114 -2.00 -30.26 13.89
N GLU A 115 -0.87 -30.07 13.22
CA GLU A 115 -0.14 -31.13 12.51
C GLU A 115 0.28 -32.25 13.47
N GLY A 116 0.80 -31.90 14.65
CA GLY A 116 1.12 -32.88 15.70
C GLY A 116 -0.12 -33.65 16.18
N LEU A 117 -1.25 -32.97 16.36
CA LEU A 117 -2.52 -33.61 16.73
C LEU A 117 -3.03 -34.56 15.63
N VAL A 118 -2.97 -34.14 14.36
CA VAL A 118 -3.35 -34.98 13.22
C VAL A 118 -2.40 -36.17 13.05
N GLN A 119 -1.11 -36.02 13.36
CA GLN A 119 -0.17 -37.13 13.33
C GLN A 119 -0.44 -38.18 14.41
N GLU A 120 -0.82 -37.74 15.62
CA GLU A 120 -1.19 -38.63 16.73
C GLU A 120 -2.56 -39.27 16.53
N GLU A 121 -3.53 -38.50 16.02
CA GLU A 121 -4.92 -38.90 15.81
C GLU A 121 -5.37 -38.52 14.37
N PRO A 122 -5.03 -39.31 13.34
CA PRO A 122 -5.32 -38.98 11.93
C PRO A 122 -6.79 -38.79 11.58
N GLU A 123 -7.69 -39.37 12.37
CA GLU A 123 -9.14 -39.28 12.20
C GLU A 123 -9.78 -38.16 13.05
N ASN A 124 -8.98 -37.29 13.68
CA ASN A 124 -9.50 -36.20 14.49
C ASN A 124 -10.10 -35.10 13.60
N VAL A 125 -11.42 -35.21 13.38
CA VAL A 125 -12.25 -34.30 12.57
C VAL A 125 -12.01 -32.82 12.91
N MET A 126 -11.85 -32.49 14.19
CA MET A 126 -11.66 -31.10 14.62
C MET A 126 -10.25 -30.60 14.36
N ALA A 127 -9.23 -31.41 14.60
CA ALA A 127 -7.86 -31.05 14.26
C ALA A 127 -7.72 -30.80 12.75
N LEU A 128 -8.28 -31.68 11.91
CA LEU A 128 -8.28 -31.51 10.45
C LEU A 128 -9.03 -30.25 10.00
N ALA A 129 -10.24 -30.01 10.53
CA ALA A 129 -11.03 -28.83 10.17
C ALA A 129 -10.27 -27.53 10.51
N TRP A 130 -9.72 -27.44 11.72
CA TRP A 130 -8.98 -26.26 12.16
C TRP A 130 -7.61 -26.12 11.48
N LEU A 131 -6.96 -27.23 11.09
CA LEU A 131 -5.74 -27.20 10.30
C LEU A 131 -6.00 -26.66 8.89
N SER A 132 -7.08 -27.11 8.24
CA SER A 132 -7.47 -26.56 6.92
C SER A 132 -7.76 -25.06 6.98
N ARG A 133 -8.43 -24.59 8.05
CA ARG A 133 -8.65 -23.16 8.33
C ARG A 133 -7.34 -22.41 8.55
N ALA A 134 -6.41 -22.98 9.33
CA ALA A 134 -5.12 -22.35 9.61
C ALA A 134 -4.30 -22.16 8.33
N HIS A 135 -4.24 -23.19 7.47
CA HIS A 135 -3.61 -23.06 6.15
C HIS A 135 -4.28 -21.99 5.28
N HIS A 136 -5.61 -21.90 5.28
CA HIS A 136 -6.32 -20.84 4.56
C HIS A 136 -5.93 -19.43 5.05
N GLN A 137 -5.86 -19.21 6.37
CA GLN A 137 -5.41 -17.92 6.93
C GLN A 137 -3.96 -17.57 6.55
N LEU A 138 -3.11 -18.58 6.38
CA LEU A 138 -1.73 -18.40 5.88
C LEU A 138 -1.65 -18.27 4.36
N GLY A 139 -2.77 -18.24 3.63
CA GLY A 139 -2.82 -18.21 2.17
C GLY A 139 -2.44 -19.53 1.49
N GLN A 140 -2.19 -20.60 2.26
CA GLN A 140 -1.77 -21.92 1.79
C GLN A 140 -2.97 -22.78 1.36
N ASN A 141 -3.83 -22.23 0.49
CA ASN A 141 -5.14 -22.82 0.15
C ASN A 141 -5.05 -24.24 -0.43
N SER A 142 -4.03 -24.55 -1.24
CA SER A 142 -3.84 -25.90 -1.78
C SER A 142 -3.57 -26.93 -0.67
N ARG A 143 -2.69 -26.62 0.29
CA ARG A 143 -2.46 -27.49 1.46
C ARG A 143 -3.69 -27.58 2.34
N GLY A 144 -4.38 -26.45 2.55
CA GLY A 144 -5.65 -26.42 3.27
C GLY A 144 -6.69 -27.35 2.64
N LEU A 145 -6.74 -27.41 1.31
CA LEU A 145 -7.63 -28.31 0.58
C LEU A 145 -7.22 -29.78 0.73
N GLU A 146 -5.93 -30.11 0.64
CA GLU A 146 -5.43 -31.48 0.87
C GLU A 146 -5.81 -32.00 2.26
N VAL A 147 -5.62 -31.17 3.31
CA VAL A 147 -6.05 -31.50 4.67
C VAL A 147 -7.55 -31.66 4.76
N ASN A 148 -8.32 -30.81 4.06
CA ASN A 148 -9.77 -30.91 4.03
C ASN A 148 -10.26 -32.13 3.23
N ASP A 149 -9.54 -32.58 2.20
CA ASP A 149 -9.84 -33.81 1.47
C ASP A 149 -9.68 -35.04 2.38
N CYS A 150 -8.66 -35.05 3.26
CA CYS A 150 -8.55 -36.06 4.32
C CYS A 150 -9.78 -36.04 5.24
N LEU A 151 -10.27 -34.86 5.62
CA LEU A 151 -11.49 -34.72 6.43
C LEU A 151 -12.73 -35.27 5.70
N MET A 152 -12.89 -34.95 4.41
CA MET A 152 -14.03 -35.42 3.62
C MET A 152 -13.98 -36.94 3.38
N ALA A 153 -12.79 -37.55 3.34
CA ALA A 153 -12.62 -38.99 3.22
C ALA A 153 -13.10 -39.79 4.45
N LEU A 154 -13.28 -39.14 5.60
CA LEU A 154 -13.84 -39.77 6.81
C LEU A 154 -15.38 -39.95 6.73
N GLU A 155 -16.01 -39.56 5.61
CA GLU A 155 -17.46 -39.60 5.35
C GLU A 155 -18.32 -38.90 6.42
N TYR A 156 -17.69 -38.06 7.25
CA TYR A 156 -18.37 -37.26 8.27
C TYR A 156 -18.49 -35.81 7.79
N HIS A 157 -19.70 -35.44 7.36
CA HIS A 157 -20.01 -34.09 6.90
C HIS A 157 -20.14 -33.09 8.05
N HIS A 158 -19.02 -32.80 8.70
CA HIS A 158 -18.95 -31.81 9.78
C HIS A 158 -19.16 -30.39 9.23
N GLU A 159 -20.04 -29.63 9.88
CA GLU A 159 -20.43 -28.27 9.49
C GLU A 159 -19.24 -27.32 9.30
N GLU A 160 -18.29 -27.31 10.25
CA GLU A 160 -17.09 -26.47 10.17
C GLU A 160 -16.15 -26.92 9.04
N GLY A 161 -16.08 -28.23 8.76
CA GLY A 161 -15.25 -28.78 7.69
C GLY A 161 -15.75 -28.37 6.31
N LEU A 162 -17.06 -28.45 6.10
CA LEU A 162 -17.72 -27.99 4.87
C LEU A 162 -17.62 -26.47 4.69
N LEU A 163 -17.76 -25.68 5.78
CA LEU A 163 -17.58 -24.23 5.70
C LEU A 163 -16.17 -23.87 5.20
N TRP A 164 -15.11 -24.40 5.84
CA TRP A 164 -13.76 -24.06 5.42
C TRP A 164 -13.40 -24.64 4.07
N ARG A 165 -13.93 -25.82 3.72
CA ARG A 165 -13.83 -26.35 2.35
C ARG A 165 -14.37 -25.36 1.33
N SER A 166 -15.58 -24.84 1.54
CA SER A 166 -16.20 -23.89 0.60
C SER A 166 -15.37 -22.61 0.45
N ARG A 167 -14.83 -22.06 1.54
CA ARG A 167 -13.97 -20.86 1.48
C ARG A 167 -12.65 -21.11 0.78
N ILE A 168 -12.02 -22.27 1.03
CA ILE A 168 -10.78 -22.68 0.37
C ILE A 168 -11.02 -22.88 -1.14
N LEU A 169 -12.09 -23.57 -1.52
CA LEU A 169 -12.45 -23.78 -2.92
C LEU A 169 -12.77 -22.47 -3.65
N ASP A 170 -13.49 -21.54 -3.02
CA ASP A 170 -13.78 -20.21 -3.59
C ASP A 170 -12.47 -19.43 -3.81
N GLN A 171 -11.55 -19.46 -2.84
CA GLN A 171 -10.24 -18.82 -2.96
C GLN A 171 -9.37 -19.44 -4.06
N LEU A 172 -9.54 -20.74 -4.31
CA LEU A 172 -8.93 -21.48 -5.42
C LEU A 172 -9.72 -21.35 -6.73
N SER A 173 -10.77 -20.51 -6.79
CA SER A 173 -11.60 -20.28 -7.96
C SER A 173 -12.36 -21.52 -8.48
N ARG A 174 -12.51 -22.55 -7.65
CA ARG A 174 -13.25 -23.79 -7.96
C ARG A 174 -14.74 -23.60 -7.67
N HIS A 175 -15.39 -22.70 -8.42
CA HIS A 175 -16.76 -22.24 -8.15
C HIS A 175 -17.80 -23.37 -8.13
N ASP A 176 -17.74 -24.33 -9.05
CA ASP A 176 -18.72 -25.42 -9.13
C ASP A 176 -18.68 -26.31 -7.88
N GLU A 177 -17.47 -26.67 -7.43
CA GLU A 177 -17.29 -27.45 -6.19
C GLU A 177 -17.59 -26.63 -4.94
N THR A 178 -17.38 -25.32 -4.99
CA THR A 178 -17.79 -24.39 -3.93
C THR A 178 -19.31 -24.42 -3.77
N LEU A 179 -20.06 -24.26 -4.86
CA LEU A 179 -21.53 -24.32 -4.84
C LEU A 179 -22.04 -25.68 -4.36
N GLU A 180 -21.43 -26.78 -4.80
CA GLU A 180 -21.79 -28.13 -4.31
C GLU A 180 -21.56 -28.25 -2.79
N THR A 181 -20.40 -27.78 -2.32
CA THR A 181 -20.05 -27.80 -0.89
C THR A 181 -20.99 -26.93 -0.06
N LEU A 182 -21.36 -25.74 -0.55
CA LEU A 182 -22.32 -24.85 0.11
C LEU A 182 -23.74 -25.45 0.16
N ARG A 183 -24.19 -26.13 -0.90
CA ARG A 183 -25.47 -26.86 -0.90
C ARG A 183 -25.48 -27.97 0.15
N LYS A 184 -24.42 -28.78 0.21
CA LYS A 184 -24.25 -29.81 1.25
C LYS A 184 -24.23 -29.20 2.66
N LEU A 185 -23.54 -28.06 2.84
CA LEU A 185 -23.53 -27.34 4.11
C LEU A 185 -24.93 -26.84 4.50
N HIS A 186 -25.69 -26.32 3.54
CA HIS A 186 -27.07 -25.89 3.76
C HIS A 186 -28.02 -27.05 4.06
N GLU A 187 -27.82 -28.23 3.46
CA GLU A 187 -28.57 -29.45 3.79
C GLU A 187 -28.29 -29.92 5.24
N VAL A 188 -27.02 -29.85 5.67
CA VAL A 188 -26.62 -30.22 7.04
C VAL A 188 -27.16 -29.23 8.07
N ASN A 189 -27.09 -27.93 7.79
CA ASN A 189 -27.64 -26.88 8.65
C ASN A 189 -28.31 -25.75 7.84
N PRO A 190 -29.63 -25.84 7.59
CA PRO A 190 -30.36 -24.83 6.83
C PRO A 190 -30.43 -23.45 7.50
N ARG A 191 -30.12 -23.36 8.79
CA ARG A 191 -30.17 -22.12 9.58
C ARG A 191 -28.79 -21.52 9.82
N ARG A 192 -27.71 -22.07 9.24
CA ARG A 192 -26.37 -21.48 9.37
C ARG A 192 -26.31 -20.17 8.59
N VAL A 193 -26.14 -19.07 9.31
CA VAL A 193 -26.00 -17.73 8.72
C VAL A 193 -24.71 -17.65 7.90
N GLY A 194 -24.79 -16.99 6.75
CA GLY A 194 -23.70 -16.70 5.83
C GLY A 194 -23.58 -17.67 4.65
N VAL A 195 -24.27 -18.82 4.68
CA VAL A 195 -24.21 -19.84 3.61
C VAL A 195 -24.94 -19.34 2.36
N LEU A 196 -26.18 -18.85 2.49
CA LEU A 196 -26.96 -18.36 1.35
C LEU A 196 -26.36 -17.06 0.81
N ASN A 197 -25.83 -16.20 1.68
CA ASN A 197 -25.05 -15.03 1.24
C ASN A 197 -23.81 -15.43 0.39
N HIS A 198 -23.11 -16.52 0.73
CA HIS A 198 -21.97 -16.99 -0.06
C HIS A 198 -22.45 -17.53 -1.43
N MET A 199 -23.53 -18.31 -1.44
CA MET A 199 -24.15 -18.78 -2.69
C MET A 199 -24.59 -17.60 -3.57
N ALA A 200 -25.25 -16.59 -2.99
CA ALA A 200 -25.69 -15.38 -3.69
C ALA A 200 -24.53 -14.61 -4.33
N SER A 201 -23.39 -14.51 -3.63
CA SER A 201 -22.17 -13.90 -4.17
C SER A 201 -21.64 -14.67 -5.39
N LEU A 202 -21.66 -16.01 -5.37
CA LEU A 202 -21.25 -16.83 -6.51
C LEU A 202 -22.19 -16.65 -7.71
N PHE A 203 -23.51 -16.63 -7.50
CA PHE A 203 -24.45 -16.33 -8.58
C PHE A 203 -24.28 -14.91 -9.14
N THR A 204 -23.99 -13.93 -8.29
CA THR A 204 -23.64 -12.56 -8.73
C THR A 204 -22.38 -12.57 -9.60
N LYS A 205 -21.32 -13.30 -9.18
CA LYS A 205 -20.08 -13.45 -9.97
C LYS A 205 -20.34 -14.08 -11.34
N GLU A 206 -21.37 -14.90 -11.48
CA GLU A 206 -21.78 -15.54 -12.73
C GLU A 206 -22.82 -14.72 -13.52
N GLY A 207 -23.27 -13.57 -13.03
CA GLY A 207 -24.30 -12.78 -13.71
C GLY A 207 -25.73 -13.31 -13.57
N ASP A 208 -25.97 -14.29 -12.68
CA ASP A 208 -27.28 -14.87 -12.39
C ASP A 208 -27.98 -14.11 -11.26
N TYR A 209 -28.33 -12.85 -11.54
CA TYR A 209 -28.75 -11.88 -10.52
C TYR A 209 -30.06 -12.26 -9.79
N ASP A 210 -31.01 -12.90 -10.48
CA ASP A 210 -32.29 -13.27 -9.88
C ASP A 210 -32.13 -14.38 -8.83
N GLU A 211 -31.29 -15.39 -9.11
CA GLU A 211 -30.95 -16.43 -8.12
C GLU A 211 -30.11 -15.85 -6.98
N ALA A 212 -29.21 -14.91 -7.27
CA ALA A 212 -28.47 -14.20 -6.23
C ALA A 212 -29.43 -13.45 -5.28
N GLU A 213 -30.36 -12.68 -5.82
CA GLU A 213 -31.37 -11.94 -5.04
C GLU A 213 -32.23 -12.86 -4.18
N LYS A 214 -32.69 -13.98 -4.73
CA LYS A 214 -33.45 -14.98 -3.98
C LYS A 214 -32.69 -15.42 -2.71
N HIS A 215 -31.43 -15.80 -2.86
CA HIS A 215 -30.61 -16.23 -1.73
C HIS A 215 -30.28 -15.10 -0.75
N TYR A 216 -30.05 -13.87 -1.22
CA TYR A 216 -29.90 -12.71 -0.32
C TYR A 216 -31.16 -12.49 0.52
N ARG A 217 -32.35 -12.56 -0.08
CA ARG A 217 -33.63 -12.39 0.62
C ARG A 217 -33.90 -13.51 1.61
N GLU A 218 -33.60 -14.76 1.25
CA GLU A 218 -33.72 -15.91 2.15
C GLU A 218 -32.78 -15.78 3.36
N GLU A 219 -31.53 -15.35 3.16
CA GLU A 219 -30.58 -15.08 4.24
C GLU A 219 -31.06 -13.95 5.17
N LEU A 220 -31.53 -12.83 4.60
CA LEU A 220 -32.07 -11.71 5.38
C LEU A 220 -33.35 -12.09 6.15
N ALA A 221 -34.11 -13.09 5.70
CA ALA A 221 -35.23 -13.63 6.45
C ALA A 221 -34.77 -14.49 7.66
N LEU A 222 -33.58 -15.08 7.61
CA LEU A 222 -32.97 -15.81 8.73
C LEU A 222 -32.34 -14.87 9.75
N ASP A 223 -31.61 -13.86 9.29
CA ASP A 223 -31.00 -12.82 10.13
C ASP A 223 -31.20 -11.41 9.53
N PRO A 224 -32.31 -10.74 9.88
CA PRO A 224 -32.59 -9.38 9.43
C PRO A 224 -31.57 -8.35 9.91
N SER A 225 -30.75 -8.66 10.91
CA SER A 225 -29.77 -7.74 11.50
C SER A 225 -28.40 -7.76 10.79
N ASN A 226 -28.25 -8.62 9.77
CA ASN A 226 -26.99 -8.83 9.08
C ASN A 226 -26.72 -7.75 8.02
N GLY A 227 -26.17 -6.62 8.46
CA GLY A 227 -25.82 -5.50 7.58
C GLY A 227 -24.87 -5.85 6.44
N LYS A 228 -24.03 -6.89 6.57
CA LYS A 228 -23.13 -7.34 5.49
C LYS A 228 -23.90 -7.94 4.32
N VAL A 229 -24.93 -8.75 4.60
CA VAL A 229 -25.79 -9.34 3.57
C VAL A 229 -26.56 -8.26 2.84
N HIS A 230 -27.06 -7.27 3.57
CA HIS A 230 -27.74 -6.11 2.98
C HIS A 230 -26.81 -5.30 2.05
N SER A 231 -25.58 -5.04 2.48
CA SER A 231 -24.58 -4.36 1.64
C SER A 231 -24.23 -5.16 0.38
N ASN A 232 -24.03 -6.47 0.51
CA ASN A 232 -23.73 -7.34 -0.62
C ASN A 232 -24.90 -7.37 -1.62
N PHE A 233 -26.14 -7.43 -1.13
CA PHE A 233 -27.32 -7.39 -1.98
C PHE A 233 -27.45 -6.04 -2.72
N TRP A 234 -27.25 -4.94 -2.00
CA TRP A 234 -27.23 -3.61 -2.61
C TRP A 234 -26.16 -3.47 -3.69
N MET A 235 -24.92 -3.90 -3.41
CA MET A 235 -23.86 -3.91 -4.41
C MET A 235 -24.16 -4.83 -5.59
N SER A 236 -24.72 -6.01 -5.35
CA SER A 236 -25.11 -6.95 -6.42
C SER A 236 -26.18 -6.35 -7.34
N SER A 237 -27.11 -5.57 -6.77
CA SER A 237 -28.20 -4.93 -7.51
C SER A 237 -27.71 -3.91 -8.55
N HIS A 238 -26.49 -3.37 -8.41
CA HIS A 238 -25.88 -2.51 -9.42
C HIS A 238 -25.50 -3.22 -10.72
N TYR A 239 -25.33 -4.55 -10.69
CA TYR A 239 -25.10 -5.34 -11.89
C TYR A 239 -26.41 -5.69 -12.62
N ASN A 240 -27.54 -5.69 -11.91
CA ASN A 240 -28.82 -6.13 -12.44
C ASN A 240 -29.55 -4.99 -13.18
N PRO A 241 -29.80 -5.11 -14.50
CA PRO A 241 -30.57 -4.13 -15.27
C PRO A 241 -31.99 -3.83 -14.76
N ALA A 242 -32.57 -4.69 -13.91
CA ALA A 242 -33.90 -4.51 -13.36
C ALA A 242 -34.00 -3.36 -12.34
N TYR A 243 -32.86 -2.91 -11.78
CA TYR A 243 -32.83 -1.86 -10.78
C TYR A 243 -32.57 -0.49 -11.40
N ASP A 244 -33.44 0.47 -11.10
CA ASP A 244 -33.23 1.86 -11.45
C ASP A 244 -32.44 2.62 -10.35
N ALA A 245 -31.93 3.80 -10.70
CA ALA A 245 -31.16 4.63 -9.78
C ALA A 245 -31.94 5.00 -8.50
N GLY A 246 -33.26 5.15 -8.59
CA GLY A 246 -34.11 5.48 -7.44
C GLY A 246 -34.26 4.33 -6.45
N SER A 247 -34.37 3.11 -6.95
CA SER A 247 -34.43 1.88 -6.14
C SER A 247 -33.10 1.62 -5.44
N LEU A 248 -31.99 1.78 -6.16
CA LEU A 248 -30.64 1.64 -5.59
C LEU A 248 -30.36 2.70 -4.51
N PHE A 249 -30.83 3.94 -4.69
CA PHE A 249 -30.74 4.97 -3.67
C PHE A 249 -31.55 4.62 -2.42
N ARG A 250 -32.79 4.14 -2.57
CA ARG A 250 -33.62 3.71 -1.43
C ARG A 250 -32.96 2.58 -0.65
N MET A 251 -32.38 1.61 -1.35
CA MET A 251 -31.64 0.52 -0.71
C MET A 251 -30.40 1.03 0.04
N ALA A 252 -29.68 2.01 -0.49
CA ALA A 252 -28.51 2.59 0.19
C ALA A 252 -28.90 3.22 1.54
N ILE A 253 -29.94 4.06 1.57
CA ILE A 253 -30.39 4.73 2.81
C ILE A 253 -31.10 3.80 3.80
N GLU A 254 -31.65 2.69 3.33
CA GLU A 254 -32.22 1.63 4.17
C GLU A 254 -31.13 1.03 5.08
N TRP A 255 -29.90 0.94 4.58
CA TRP A 255 -28.79 0.39 5.35
C TRP A 255 -28.50 1.22 6.60
N ASP A 256 -28.34 2.55 6.47
CA ASP A 256 -28.05 3.44 7.61
C ASP A 256 -29.17 3.40 8.65
N ARG A 257 -30.44 3.34 8.20
CA ARG A 257 -31.60 3.29 9.09
C ARG A 257 -31.62 2.06 10.00
N HIS A 258 -31.17 0.90 9.51
CA HIS A 258 -31.26 -0.37 10.26
C HIS A 258 -29.97 -0.79 10.94
N PHE A 259 -28.81 -0.36 10.42
CA PHE A 259 -27.51 -0.91 10.84
C PHE A 259 -26.52 0.12 11.37
N SER A 260 -26.86 1.41 11.39
CA SER A 260 -25.97 2.43 11.94
C SER A 260 -25.78 2.25 13.46
N GLU A 261 -24.54 2.44 13.90
CA GLU A 261 -24.17 2.40 15.31
C GLU A 261 -23.59 3.76 15.73
N ARG A 262 -24.46 4.70 16.12
CA ARG A 262 -24.00 6.04 16.53
C ARG A 262 -23.17 5.97 17.82
N SER A 263 -22.06 6.69 17.85
CA SER A 263 -21.22 6.78 19.04
C SER A 263 -21.90 7.66 20.11
N SER A 264 -21.88 7.24 21.37
CA SER A 264 -22.37 8.06 22.49
C SER A 264 -21.52 9.32 22.71
N ARG A 265 -20.33 9.38 22.13
CA ARG A 265 -19.42 10.55 22.17
C ARG A 265 -19.76 11.61 21.12
N GLY A 266 -20.69 11.32 20.20
CA GLY A 266 -20.96 12.17 19.04
C GLY A 266 -19.80 12.20 18.04
N ARG A 267 -19.92 13.05 17.01
CA ARG A 267 -18.87 13.29 16.02
C ARG A 267 -17.58 13.78 16.67
N ALA A 268 -16.44 13.27 16.20
CA ALA A 268 -15.14 13.71 16.70
C ALA A 268 -14.87 15.18 16.35
N GLU A 269 -14.13 15.86 17.23
CA GLU A 269 -13.70 17.23 17.03
C GLU A 269 -12.18 17.31 17.12
N THR A 270 -11.59 18.15 16.27
CA THR A 270 -10.16 18.52 16.34
C THR A 270 -10.05 20.04 16.31
N VAL A 271 -8.84 20.58 16.49
CA VAL A 271 -8.61 22.03 16.45
C VAL A 271 -9.04 22.61 15.10
N LYS A 272 -10.01 23.53 15.13
CA LYS A 272 -10.57 24.23 13.96
C LYS A 272 -9.70 25.43 13.58
N ASP A 273 -8.64 25.14 12.83
CA ASP A 273 -7.80 26.16 12.20
C ASP A 273 -7.72 25.89 10.70
N ALA A 274 -8.14 26.85 9.88
CA ALA A 274 -8.13 26.72 8.43
C ALA A 274 -6.70 26.62 7.86
N GLY A 275 -5.72 27.24 8.53
CA GLY A 275 -4.31 27.32 8.14
C GLY A 275 -3.41 26.32 8.86
N LYS A 276 -3.95 25.24 9.45
CA LYS A 276 -3.12 24.18 10.04
C LYS A 276 -2.69 23.14 9.01
N ARG A 277 -1.67 22.35 9.30
CA ARG A 277 -1.36 21.11 8.57
C ARG A 277 -2.44 20.07 8.88
N LEU A 278 -3.06 19.47 7.86
CA LEU A 278 -4.21 18.58 8.03
C LEU A 278 -3.79 17.12 8.15
N ARG A 279 -4.33 16.40 9.15
CA ARG A 279 -4.20 14.94 9.25
C ARG A 279 -5.29 14.26 8.43
N ILE A 280 -4.88 13.61 7.35
CA ILE A 280 -5.77 12.90 6.44
C ILE A 280 -5.68 11.40 6.74
N GLY A 281 -6.77 10.84 7.24
CA GLY A 281 -6.91 9.40 7.45
C GLY A 281 -7.38 8.72 6.16
N LEU A 282 -6.66 7.70 5.71
CA LEU A 282 -6.94 6.97 4.47
C LEU A 282 -7.28 5.52 4.82
N LEU A 283 -8.53 5.10 4.61
CA LEU A 283 -9.02 3.77 5.00
C LEU A 283 -9.22 2.87 3.78
N SER A 284 -8.41 1.82 3.62
CA SER A 284 -8.57 0.88 2.51
C SER A 284 -7.93 -0.49 2.75
N GLY A 285 -8.49 -1.54 2.14
CA GLY A 285 -7.78 -2.79 1.88
C GLY A 285 -7.01 -2.80 0.55
N GLY A 286 -7.12 -1.72 -0.22
CA GLY A 286 -6.63 -1.61 -1.59
C GLY A 286 -5.26 -0.96 -1.75
N PHE A 287 -4.50 -0.71 -0.67
CA PHE A 287 -3.14 -0.11 -0.71
C PHE A 287 -2.06 -1.11 -1.19
N ARG A 288 -2.30 -1.70 -2.35
CA ARG A 288 -1.48 -2.76 -2.97
C ARG A 288 -1.75 -2.78 -4.48
N MET A 289 -1.18 -3.72 -5.22
CA MET A 289 -1.50 -4.03 -6.62
C MET A 289 -2.97 -4.47 -6.75
N HIS A 290 -3.83 -3.46 -6.72
CA HIS A 290 -5.27 -3.49 -6.64
C HIS A 290 -5.78 -2.21 -7.31
N PRO A 291 -6.98 -2.18 -7.91
CA PRO A 291 -7.49 -0.98 -8.59
C PRO A 291 -7.39 0.30 -7.75
N VAL A 292 -7.71 0.25 -6.46
CA VAL A 292 -7.58 1.42 -5.56
C VAL A 292 -6.14 1.97 -5.53
N GLY A 293 -5.15 1.15 -5.20
CA GLY A 293 -3.76 1.59 -5.13
C GLY A 293 -3.26 2.15 -6.47
N GLN A 294 -3.64 1.50 -7.58
CA GLN A 294 -3.32 1.95 -8.93
C GLN A 294 -4.04 3.25 -9.32
N MET A 295 -5.11 3.65 -8.66
CA MET A 295 -5.93 4.82 -9.00
C MET A 295 -5.70 6.04 -8.09
N ILE A 296 -4.84 5.92 -7.08
CA ILE A 296 -4.56 7.00 -6.13
C ILE A 296 -3.08 7.33 -6.00
N LEU A 297 -2.18 6.38 -6.29
CA LEU A 297 -0.76 6.54 -5.99
C LEU A 297 -0.14 7.82 -6.58
N PRO A 298 -0.35 8.17 -7.87
CA PRO A 298 0.29 9.37 -8.44
C PRO A 298 -0.25 10.66 -7.80
N ALA A 299 -1.53 10.67 -7.40
CA ALA A 299 -2.11 11.80 -6.68
C ALA A 299 -1.45 11.98 -5.31
N LEU A 300 -1.36 10.90 -4.53
CA LEU A 300 -0.78 10.94 -3.18
C LEU A 300 0.72 11.27 -3.20
N GLN A 301 1.46 10.82 -4.21
CA GLN A 301 2.89 11.14 -4.38
C GLN A 301 3.16 12.64 -4.60
N ASN A 302 2.17 13.39 -5.07
CA ASN A 302 2.29 14.82 -5.34
C ASN A 302 1.58 15.69 -4.29
N LEU A 303 1.08 15.11 -3.19
CA LEU A 303 0.58 15.89 -2.07
C LEU A 303 1.74 16.46 -1.26
N PRO A 304 1.75 17.76 -0.97
CA PRO A 304 2.88 18.38 -0.32
C PRO A 304 2.82 18.13 1.19
N ASN A 305 3.94 17.65 1.74
CA ASN A 305 4.03 17.24 3.13
C ASN A 305 3.81 18.41 4.09
N ASP A 306 4.17 19.64 3.75
CA ASP A 306 3.92 20.83 4.60
C ASP A 306 2.43 21.12 4.80
N GLN A 307 1.56 20.65 3.91
CA GLN A 307 0.11 20.85 4.00
C GLN A 307 -0.62 19.67 4.64
N PHE A 308 -0.14 18.44 4.47
CA PHE A 308 -0.85 17.22 4.88
C PHE A 308 0.04 16.22 5.62
N GLU A 309 -0.55 15.53 6.60
CA GLU A 309 -0.02 14.33 7.26
C GLU A 309 -0.90 13.15 6.86
N LEU A 310 -0.37 12.21 6.08
CA LEU A 310 -1.13 11.05 5.61
C LEU A 310 -1.04 9.88 6.59
N VAL A 311 -2.17 9.49 7.16
CA VAL A 311 -2.30 8.34 8.07
C VAL A 311 -3.05 7.23 7.34
N PHE A 312 -2.40 6.09 7.11
CA PHE A 312 -2.98 4.97 6.38
C PHE A 312 -3.50 3.90 7.35
N TYR A 313 -4.76 3.50 7.15
CA TYR A 313 -5.43 2.40 7.85
C TYR A 313 -5.67 1.24 6.88
N SER A 314 -4.74 0.29 6.84
CA SER A 314 -4.80 -0.88 5.96
C SER A 314 -5.61 -2.02 6.57
N SER A 315 -6.61 -2.54 5.86
CA SER A 315 -7.42 -3.67 6.35
C SER A 315 -6.81 -5.06 6.09
N ASN A 316 -5.56 -5.12 5.63
CA ASN A 316 -4.79 -6.34 5.47
C ASN A 316 -3.28 -6.05 5.63
N GLN A 317 -2.49 -7.11 5.76
CA GLN A 317 -1.05 -7.06 5.94
C GLN A 317 -0.26 -7.44 4.67
N TYR A 318 -0.91 -7.53 3.51
CA TYR A 318 -0.22 -7.88 2.27
C TYR A 318 0.70 -6.73 1.84
N VAL A 319 1.94 -7.06 1.46
CA VAL A 319 2.95 -6.08 1.03
C VAL A 319 3.48 -6.45 -0.36
N ASP A 320 3.23 -5.58 -1.33
CA ASP A 320 3.85 -5.63 -2.66
C ASP A 320 4.59 -4.32 -3.00
N LYS A 321 5.10 -4.21 -4.22
CA LYS A 321 5.84 -3.02 -4.70
C LYS A 321 4.99 -1.73 -4.60
N LEU A 322 3.68 -1.83 -4.82
CA LEU A 322 2.80 -0.67 -4.71
C LEU A 322 2.59 -0.32 -3.23
N THR A 323 2.36 -1.32 -2.37
CA THR A 323 2.27 -1.10 -0.92
C THR A 323 3.51 -0.39 -0.37
N GLN A 324 4.71 -0.83 -0.77
CA GLN A 324 5.97 -0.19 -0.38
C GLN A 324 6.03 1.27 -0.84
N SER A 325 5.58 1.55 -2.07
CA SER A 325 5.53 2.91 -2.61
C SER A 325 4.54 3.82 -1.86
N VAL A 326 3.41 3.27 -1.39
CA VAL A 326 2.44 4.00 -0.57
C VAL A 326 2.99 4.22 0.85
N GLN A 327 3.68 3.23 1.43
CA GLN A 327 4.28 3.34 2.76
C GLN A 327 5.32 4.46 2.85
N THR A 328 6.07 4.75 1.78
CA THR A 328 7.01 5.88 1.78
C THR A 328 6.35 7.26 1.87
N LEU A 329 5.03 7.34 1.63
CA LEU A 329 4.25 8.58 1.74
C LEU A 329 3.60 8.74 3.12
N ALA A 330 3.63 7.69 3.94
CA ALA A 330 2.88 7.65 5.18
C ALA A 330 3.61 8.45 6.27
N TYR A 331 2.91 9.45 6.83
CA TYR A 331 3.27 9.97 8.15
C TYR A 331 3.09 8.88 9.22
N ARG A 332 2.06 8.04 9.05
CA ARG A 332 1.84 6.86 9.89
C ARG A 332 1.14 5.76 9.09
N TRP A 333 1.62 4.52 9.20
CA TRP A 333 1.01 3.32 8.61
C TRP A 333 0.48 2.41 9.72
N GLN A 334 -0.79 2.02 9.64
CA GLN A 334 -1.44 1.17 10.62
C GLN A 334 -2.18 0.02 9.94
N SER A 335 -1.89 -1.21 10.38
CA SER A 335 -2.80 -2.32 10.11
C SER A 335 -4.00 -2.22 11.06
N ILE A 336 -5.20 -2.36 10.49
CA ILE A 336 -6.47 -2.40 11.23
C ILE A 336 -7.16 -3.76 11.08
N GLU A 337 -6.41 -4.76 10.61
CA GLU A 337 -6.87 -6.14 10.57
C GLU A 337 -7.15 -6.62 12.00
N GLY A 338 -8.27 -7.33 12.20
CA GLY A 338 -8.69 -7.81 13.52
C GLY A 338 -9.30 -6.76 14.46
N LEU A 339 -9.19 -5.47 14.16
CA LEU A 339 -9.85 -4.43 14.96
C LEU A 339 -11.37 -4.45 14.76
N SER A 340 -12.11 -4.41 15.87
CA SER A 340 -13.56 -4.16 15.87
C SER A 340 -13.85 -2.71 15.49
N ASP A 341 -15.10 -2.44 15.08
CA ASP A 341 -15.48 -1.10 14.62
C ASP A 341 -15.39 -0.04 15.73
N SER A 342 -15.56 -0.42 17.00
CA SER A 342 -15.39 0.46 18.16
C SER A 342 -13.92 0.73 18.49
N GLN A 343 -13.05 -0.27 18.32
CA GLN A 343 -11.60 -0.08 18.47
C GLN A 343 -11.04 0.83 17.37
N LEU A 344 -11.51 0.67 16.13
CA LEU A 344 -11.11 1.54 15.03
C LEU A 344 -11.62 2.98 15.23
N ASP A 345 -12.87 3.16 15.66
CA ASP A 345 -13.42 4.49 16.04
C ASP A 345 -12.53 5.17 17.10
N LYS A 346 -12.19 4.44 18.17
CA LYS A 346 -11.28 4.94 19.20
C LYS A 346 -9.90 5.32 18.62
N LYS A 347 -9.32 4.46 17.78
CA LYS A 347 -7.99 4.67 17.21
C LYS A 347 -7.93 5.91 16.32
N VAL A 348 -8.92 6.10 15.45
CA VAL A 348 -9.01 7.27 14.56
C VAL A 348 -9.16 8.57 15.35
N ARG A 349 -9.92 8.56 16.45
CA ARG A 349 -10.03 9.71 17.36
C ARG A 349 -8.72 10.03 18.08
N GLU A 350 -8.02 9.00 18.56
CA GLU A 350 -6.70 9.15 19.21
C GLU A 350 -5.62 9.65 18.25
N ASP A 351 -5.75 9.34 16.96
CA ASP A 351 -4.86 9.88 15.93
C ASP A 351 -5.22 11.33 15.51
N GLU A 352 -6.31 11.88 16.05
CA GLU A 352 -6.84 13.22 15.78
C GLU A 352 -6.97 13.51 14.28
N ILE A 353 -7.58 12.56 13.54
CA ILE A 353 -7.80 12.70 12.11
C ILE A 353 -8.79 13.84 11.83
N ASP A 354 -8.41 14.77 10.96
CA ASP A 354 -9.23 15.93 10.56
C ASP A 354 -10.23 15.57 9.48
N ILE A 355 -9.76 14.82 8.48
CA ILE A 355 -10.55 14.31 7.37
C ILE A 355 -10.27 12.82 7.23
N LEU A 356 -11.29 11.99 7.44
CA LEU A 356 -11.22 10.56 7.18
C LEU A 356 -11.78 10.26 5.78
N ILE A 357 -11.00 9.61 4.94
CA ILE A 357 -11.39 9.22 3.58
C ILE A 357 -11.62 7.70 3.53
N ASP A 358 -12.87 7.30 3.27
CA ASP A 358 -13.23 5.90 3.01
C ASP A 358 -12.97 5.51 1.56
N MET A 359 -12.13 4.49 1.39
CA MET A 359 -11.78 3.87 0.10
C MET A 359 -12.11 2.36 0.07
N ASN A 360 -13.07 1.90 0.88
CA ASN A 360 -13.60 0.53 0.85
C ASN A 360 -15.05 0.45 0.37
N GLY A 361 -15.90 1.40 0.77
CA GLY A 361 -17.33 1.38 0.43
C GLY A 361 -18.10 0.27 1.15
N ALA A 362 -19.25 -0.13 0.61
CA ALA A 362 -20.14 -1.12 1.24
C ALA A 362 -19.67 -2.58 1.08
N GLY A 363 -18.60 -2.82 0.32
CA GLY A 363 -18.19 -4.17 -0.09
C GLY A 363 -17.38 -4.94 0.93
N GLU A 364 -16.56 -5.84 0.42
CA GLU A 364 -15.60 -6.58 1.24
C GLU A 364 -14.64 -5.61 1.97
N GLY A 365 -14.45 -5.83 3.27
CA GLY A 365 -13.66 -4.93 4.11
C GLY A 365 -14.37 -3.62 4.49
N SER A 366 -15.67 -3.49 4.22
CA SER A 366 -16.45 -2.30 4.62
C SER A 366 -16.31 -1.99 6.10
N ARG A 367 -16.16 -0.70 6.41
CA ARG A 367 -16.13 -0.14 7.76
C ARG A 367 -17.28 0.84 7.99
N TYR A 368 -18.41 0.65 7.31
CA TYR A 368 -19.58 1.53 7.44
C TYR A 368 -20.02 1.72 8.89
N ARG A 369 -20.00 0.66 9.72
CA ARG A 369 -20.31 0.79 11.15
C ARG A 369 -19.35 1.72 11.88
N THR A 370 -18.05 1.66 11.60
CA THR A 370 -17.09 2.67 12.07
C THR A 370 -17.42 4.06 11.57
N LEU A 371 -17.73 4.23 10.28
CA LEU A 371 -18.08 5.55 9.73
C LEU A 371 -19.32 6.15 10.41
N THR A 372 -20.33 5.33 10.70
CA THR A 372 -21.55 5.78 11.40
C THR A 372 -21.32 6.22 12.84
N ARG A 373 -20.17 5.87 13.43
CA ARG A 373 -19.71 6.37 14.74
C ARG A 373 -19.09 7.76 14.66
N GLU A 374 -18.93 8.31 13.46
CA GLU A 374 -18.40 9.65 13.19
C GLU A 374 -17.03 9.92 13.84
N PRO A 375 -16.00 9.10 13.53
CA PRO A 375 -14.70 9.15 14.22
C PRO A 375 -13.80 10.33 13.84
N ALA A 376 -14.18 11.13 12.83
CA ALA A 376 -13.46 12.32 12.39
C ALA A 376 -14.43 13.50 12.16
N PRO A 377 -13.98 14.76 12.22
CA PRO A 377 -14.81 15.93 11.97
C PRO A 377 -15.44 15.96 10.57
N LEU A 378 -14.69 15.52 9.56
CA LEU A 378 -15.17 15.34 8.19
C LEU A 378 -14.89 13.91 7.71
N ILE A 379 -15.87 13.32 7.05
CA ILE A 379 -15.78 11.99 6.43
C ILE A 379 -16.08 12.11 4.94
N VAL A 380 -15.17 11.62 4.11
CA VAL A 380 -15.25 11.71 2.65
C VAL A 380 -15.23 10.31 2.06
N LYS A 381 -16.12 10.04 1.09
CA LYS A 381 -16.03 8.85 0.24
C LYS A 381 -15.18 9.16 -0.99
N TRP A 382 -14.18 8.33 -1.28
CA TRP A 382 -13.41 8.41 -2.53
C TRP A 382 -12.93 7.03 -2.95
N VAL A 383 -13.00 6.69 -4.25
CA VAL A 383 -12.51 5.44 -4.88
C VAL A 383 -12.90 4.15 -4.10
N GLY A 384 -12.55 2.95 -4.60
CA GLY A 384 -12.69 1.68 -3.86
C GLY A 384 -14.10 1.33 -3.38
N GLY A 385 -14.77 0.42 -4.10
CA GLY A 385 -16.18 0.10 -3.83
C GLY A 385 -17.12 1.28 -4.03
N LEU A 386 -16.65 2.35 -4.71
CA LEU A 386 -17.44 3.51 -5.09
C LEU A 386 -18.27 3.18 -6.32
N VAL A 387 -19.48 2.68 -6.06
CA VAL A 387 -20.45 2.27 -7.07
C VAL A 387 -21.64 3.23 -7.18
N ASN A 388 -21.88 4.01 -6.12
CA ASN A 388 -22.94 5.00 -5.95
C ASN A 388 -22.73 5.75 -4.62
N THR A 389 -23.73 6.51 -4.17
CA THR A 389 -23.83 6.99 -2.77
C THR A 389 -23.59 5.87 -1.76
N THR A 390 -22.96 6.19 -0.63
CA THR A 390 -22.84 5.29 0.51
C THR A 390 -24.18 5.08 1.22
N GLY A 391 -25.10 6.05 1.08
CA GLY A 391 -26.39 6.07 1.79
C GLY A 391 -26.27 6.42 3.27
N LEU A 392 -25.08 6.71 3.77
CA LEU A 392 -24.82 7.04 5.18
C LEU A 392 -25.00 8.54 5.43
N GLU A 393 -25.67 8.89 6.53
CA GLU A 393 -25.78 10.28 6.98
C GLU A 393 -24.45 10.83 7.54
N SER A 394 -23.58 9.93 8.04
CA SER A 394 -22.29 10.31 8.62
C SER A 394 -21.23 10.71 7.59
N VAL A 395 -21.40 10.38 6.31
CA VAL A 395 -20.43 10.71 5.25
C VAL A 395 -20.81 12.06 4.65
N ASP A 396 -19.95 13.06 4.83
CA ASP A 396 -20.26 14.45 4.47
C ASP A 396 -20.12 14.70 2.97
N TYR A 397 -19.08 14.14 2.35
CA TYR A 397 -18.73 14.41 0.96
C TYR A 397 -18.40 13.13 0.19
N LEU A 398 -18.59 13.18 -1.13
CA LEU A 398 -18.18 12.15 -2.07
C LEU A 398 -17.38 12.79 -3.20
N LEU A 399 -16.15 12.31 -3.42
CA LEU A 399 -15.26 12.79 -4.48
C LEU A 399 -15.62 12.13 -5.83
N SER A 400 -15.93 12.97 -6.82
CA SER A 400 -16.41 12.58 -8.14
C SER A 400 -15.96 13.63 -9.20
N ASP A 401 -16.56 13.58 -10.37
CA ASP A 401 -16.43 14.55 -11.46
C ASP A 401 -17.79 14.78 -12.15
N HIS A 402 -17.81 15.69 -13.13
CA HIS A 402 -19.02 16.07 -13.86
C HIS A 402 -19.57 15.00 -14.80
N ILE A 403 -18.77 14.00 -15.17
CA ILE A 403 -19.17 12.90 -16.05
C ILE A 403 -19.76 11.76 -15.22
N GLU A 404 -19.13 11.37 -14.12
CA GLU A 404 -19.63 10.38 -13.16
C GLU A 404 -20.94 10.84 -12.52
N THR A 405 -20.97 12.09 -12.05
CA THR A 405 -22.14 12.68 -11.40
C THR A 405 -22.62 13.92 -12.15
N PRO A 406 -23.36 13.74 -13.27
CA PRO A 406 -23.85 14.88 -14.05
C PRO A 406 -24.79 15.79 -13.25
N GLU A 407 -25.04 17.00 -13.75
CA GLU A 407 -25.95 17.93 -13.07
C GLU A 407 -27.34 17.33 -12.86
N GLY A 408 -27.97 17.68 -11.72
CA GLY A 408 -29.33 17.27 -11.39
C GLY A 408 -29.43 15.93 -10.65
N VAL A 409 -28.32 15.23 -10.41
CA VAL A 409 -28.32 13.94 -9.69
C VAL A 409 -28.13 14.06 -8.18
N ASP A 410 -27.77 15.24 -7.66
CA ASP A 410 -27.38 15.47 -6.26
C ASP A 410 -28.40 14.96 -5.24
N LYS A 411 -29.70 15.02 -5.57
CA LYS A 411 -30.78 14.51 -4.70
C LYS A 411 -30.75 12.98 -4.48
N ARG A 412 -29.94 12.25 -5.26
CA ARG A 412 -29.72 10.79 -5.15
C ARG A 412 -28.43 10.44 -4.42
N TYR A 413 -27.81 11.41 -3.76
CA TYR A 413 -26.64 11.22 -2.92
C TYR A 413 -26.94 11.77 -1.53
N THR A 414 -26.60 11.01 -0.49
CA THR A 414 -26.67 11.53 0.89
C THR A 414 -25.51 12.49 1.16
N GLU A 415 -24.37 12.22 0.53
CA GLU A 415 -23.18 13.05 0.56
C GLU A 415 -23.32 14.29 -0.33
N LYS A 416 -22.56 15.32 0.01
CA LYS A 416 -22.35 16.45 -0.88
C LYS A 416 -21.28 16.12 -1.91
N LEU A 417 -21.60 16.30 -3.19
CA LEU A 417 -20.70 15.95 -4.28
C LEU A 417 -19.58 16.98 -4.39
N ILE A 418 -18.34 16.50 -4.40
CA ILE A 418 -17.17 17.26 -4.82
C ILE A 418 -16.88 16.82 -6.26
N ARG A 419 -17.18 17.69 -7.24
CA ARG A 419 -16.93 17.44 -8.65
C ARG A 419 -15.63 18.07 -9.08
N LEU A 420 -14.59 17.25 -9.17
CA LEU A 420 -13.30 17.65 -9.72
C LEU A 420 -13.45 18.04 -11.21
N PRO A 421 -12.56 18.91 -11.74
CA PRO A 421 -12.71 19.43 -13.09
C PRO A 421 -12.36 18.41 -14.18
N ASP A 422 -11.60 17.37 -13.84
CA ASP A 422 -11.16 16.30 -14.75
C ASP A 422 -11.74 14.95 -14.29
N ASP A 423 -10.91 13.93 -14.08
CA ASP A 423 -11.31 12.61 -13.58
C ASP A 423 -11.41 12.59 -12.04
N TYR A 424 -12.12 11.61 -11.49
CA TYR A 424 -12.19 11.37 -10.04
C TYR A 424 -11.06 10.49 -9.50
N ILE A 425 -10.21 9.93 -10.37
CA ILE A 425 -9.00 9.16 -10.01
C ILE A 425 -7.75 9.69 -10.72
N CYS A 426 -6.58 9.20 -10.29
CA CYS A 426 -5.32 9.40 -11.01
C CYS A 426 -4.63 8.05 -11.23
N TYR A 427 -4.58 7.59 -12.48
CA TYR A 427 -4.12 6.26 -12.85
C TYR A 427 -2.58 6.16 -12.85
N HIS A 428 -2.07 5.20 -12.09
CA HIS A 428 -0.71 4.72 -12.12
C HIS A 428 -0.57 3.63 -13.18
N PHE A 429 0.11 3.96 -14.27
CA PHE A 429 0.41 2.97 -15.30
C PHE A 429 1.58 2.06 -14.87
N PRO A 430 1.44 0.73 -15.04
CA PRO A 430 2.50 -0.22 -14.69
C PRO A 430 3.66 -0.14 -15.70
N ARG A 431 4.90 -0.05 -15.20
CA ARG A 431 6.12 -0.02 -16.04
C ARG A 431 6.36 -1.34 -16.80
N HIS A 432 5.80 -2.45 -16.32
CA HIS A 432 5.87 -3.76 -16.99
C HIS A 432 4.81 -3.94 -18.09
N ALA A 433 4.04 -2.91 -18.43
CA ALA A 433 3.08 -3.01 -19.53
C ALA A 433 3.81 -3.28 -20.86
N PRO A 434 3.43 -4.32 -21.63
CA PRO A 434 4.10 -4.64 -22.88
C PRO A 434 3.88 -3.55 -23.94
N ALA A 435 4.72 -3.49 -24.97
CA ALA A 435 4.54 -2.56 -26.08
C ALA A 435 3.20 -2.79 -26.82
N CYS A 436 2.60 -1.73 -27.36
CA CYS A 436 1.47 -1.85 -28.28
C CYS A 436 1.95 -2.51 -29.59
N ASN A 437 1.30 -3.59 -30.02
CA ASN A 437 1.52 -4.18 -31.34
C ASN A 437 0.66 -3.48 -32.41
N GLY A 438 0.94 -3.76 -33.69
CA GLY A 438 0.08 -3.33 -34.79
C GLY A 438 -1.34 -3.91 -34.70
N LEU A 439 -2.27 -3.38 -35.51
CA LEU A 439 -3.69 -3.77 -35.49
C LEU A 439 -3.86 -5.27 -35.85
N PRO A 440 -4.37 -6.12 -34.94
CA PRO A 440 -4.52 -7.57 -35.17
C PRO A 440 -5.37 -7.92 -36.39
N ALA A 441 -6.44 -7.16 -36.65
CA ALA A 441 -7.34 -7.34 -37.79
C ALA A 441 -6.63 -7.41 -39.14
N LEU A 442 -5.50 -6.68 -39.31
CA LEU A 442 -4.71 -6.68 -40.54
C LEU A 442 -3.98 -8.00 -40.77
N ALA A 443 -3.63 -8.72 -39.71
CA ALA A 443 -2.90 -9.98 -39.79
C ALA A 443 -3.83 -11.20 -39.85
N ASN A 444 -4.91 -11.20 -39.08
CA ASN A 444 -5.82 -12.34 -38.95
C ASN A 444 -6.98 -12.32 -39.98
N GLY A 445 -7.27 -11.17 -40.61
CA GLY A 445 -8.36 -10.97 -41.57
C GLY A 445 -9.76 -10.83 -40.95
N TYR A 446 -9.89 -10.59 -39.64
CA TYR A 446 -11.16 -10.36 -38.95
C TYR A 446 -11.03 -9.48 -37.71
N ILE A 447 -12.09 -8.74 -37.39
CA ILE A 447 -12.17 -7.95 -36.16
C ILE A 447 -12.32 -8.86 -34.94
N THR A 448 -11.55 -8.60 -33.89
CA THR A 448 -11.74 -9.17 -32.55
C THR A 448 -12.24 -8.10 -31.61
N PHE A 449 -13.52 -8.18 -31.25
CA PHE A 449 -14.07 -7.46 -30.11
C PHE A 449 -13.58 -8.11 -28.81
N GLY A 450 -13.36 -7.33 -27.77
CA GLY A 450 -12.88 -7.85 -26.49
C GLY A 450 -13.56 -7.22 -25.28
N CYS A 451 -13.72 -7.99 -24.21
CA CYS A 451 -14.14 -7.47 -22.90
C CYS A 451 -13.41 -8.24 -21.80
N LEU A 452 -12.50 -7.55 -21.10
CA LEU A 452 -11.71 -8.13 -19.99
C LEU A 452 -12.24 -7.70 -18.61
N ASN A 453 -13.47 -7.17 -18.56
CA ASN A 453 -14.16 -6.87 -17.31
C ASN A 453 -14.51 -8.14 -16.53
N ASN A 454 -14.71 -7.99 -15.21
CA ASN A 454 -15.23 -9.09 -14.37
C ASN A 454 -16.55 -9.62 -14.96
N PRO A 455 -16.67 -10.94 -15.24
CA PRO A 455 -17.88 -11.57 -15.77
C PRO A 455 -19.16 -11.34 -14.96
N ALA A 456 -19.07 -10.91 -13.70
CA ALA A 456 -20.22 -10.42 -12.92
C ALA A 456 -20.99 -9.28 -13.63
N LYS A 457 -20.35 -8.57 -14.56
CA LYS A 457 -20.94 -7.47 -15.36
C LYS A 457 -21.60 -7.95 -16.67
N LEU A 458 -21.57 -9.24 -16.98
CA LEU A 458 -22.12 -9.81 -18.20
C LEU A 458 -23.59 -10.21 -18.02
N SER A 459 -24.48 -9.23 -18.15
CA SER A 459 -25.93 -9.45 -18.09
C SER A 459 -26.47 -10.08 -19.39
N ALA A 460 -27.54 -10.87 -19.32
CA ALA A 460 -28.17 -11.45 -20.51
C ALA A 460 -28.59 -10.39 -21.55
N PRO A 461 -29.19 -9.23 -21.17
CA PRO A 461 -29.48 -8.16 -22.13
C PRO A 461 -28.23 -7.60 -22.82
N LEU A 462 -27.11 -7.46 -22.11
CA LEU A 462 -25.86 -7.01 -22.71
C LEU A 462 -25.35 -8.00 -23.77
N LEU A 463 -25.37 -9.30 -23.45
CA LEU A 463 -24.92 -10.34 -24.38
C LEU A 463 -25.79 -10.42 -25.63
N GLN A 464 -27.08 -10.12 -25.53
CA GLN A 464 -27.98 -9.99 -26.67
C GLN A 464 -27.59 -8.82 -27.59
N GLU A 465 -27.22 -7.66 -27.02
CA GLU A 465 -26.77 -6.50 -27.79
C GLU A 465 -25.45 -6.77 -28.52
N TRP A 466 -24.51 -7.43 -27.84
CA TRP A 466 -23.27 -7.89 -28.48
C TRP A 466 -23.51 -8.95 -29.55
N SER A 467 -24.47 -9.86 -29.34
CA SER A 467 -24.86 -10.83 -30.37
C SER A 467 -25.39 -10.14 -31.63
N THR A 468 -26.11 -9.03 -31.46
CA THR A 468 -26.60 -8.22 -32.59
C THR A 468 -25.44 -7.55 -33.32
N LEU A 469 -24.50 -6.93 -32.59
CA LEU A 469 -23.28 -6.35 -33.18
C LEU A 469 -22.45 -7.39 -33.96
N LEU A 470 -22.26 -8.59 -33.40
CA LEU A 470 -21.53 -9.67 -34.05
C LEU A 470 -22.20 -10.13 -35.35
N LYS A 471 -23.53 -10.03 -35.49
CA LYS A 471 -24.21 -10.29 -36.77
C LYS A 471 -23.97 -9.18 -37.79
N GLU A 472 -23.97 -7.93 -37.33
CA GLU A 472 -23.75 -6.77 -38.18
C GLU A 472 -22.29 -6.68 -38.68
N VAL A 473 -21.33 -7.22 -37.93
CA VAL A 473 -19.92 -7.36 -38.33
C VAL A 473 -19.58 -8.84 -38.57
N PRO A 474 -19.82 -9.39 -39.77
CA PRO A 474 -19.62 -10.81 -40.05
C PRO A 474 -18.16 -11.23 -39.87
N ASN A 475 -17.94 -12.50 -39.51
CA ASN A 475 -16.64 -13.10 -39.21
C ASN A 475 -15.88 -12.55 -38.00
N SER A 476 -16.35 -11.48 -37.35
CA SER A 476 -15.69 -10.95 -36.15
C SER A 476 -15.73 -11.95 -34.99
N LYS A 477 -14.81 -11.85 -34.03
CA LYS A 477 -14.79 -12.69 -32.83
C LYS A 477 -15.00 -11.85 -31.58
N LEU A 478 -15.43 -12.50 -30.50
CA LEU A 478 -15.55 -11.90 -29.18
C LEU A 478 -14.64 -12.63 -28.19
N LEU A 479 -13.67 -11.92 -27.64
CA LEU A 479 -12.75 -12.40 -26.61
C LEU A 479 -13.22 -11.94 -25.23
N LEU A 480 -13.53 -12.91 -24.36
CA LEU A 480 -13.91 -12.67 -22.97
C LEU A 480 -12.91 -13.36 -22.05
N ARG A 481 -12.46 -12.64 -21.02
CA ARG A 481 -11.52 -13.16 -20.03
C ARG A 481 -12.00 -12.93 -18.61
N GLY A 482 -11.80 -13.92 -17.75
CA GLY A 482 -12.20 -13.85 -16.35
C GLY A 482 -12.16 -15.20 -15.67
N VAL A 483 -12.05 -15.17 -14.33
CA VAL A 483 -11.89 -16.38 -13.51
C VAL A 483 -13.03 -17.40 -13.72
N GLN A 484 -14.25 -16.92 -13.93
CA GLN A 484 -15.45 -17.71 -14.15
C GLN A 484 -15.34 -18.62 -15.38
N PHE A 485 -14.53 -18.26 -16.40
CA PHE A 485 -14.37 -19.04 -17.62
C PHE A 485 -13.48 -20.28 -17.46
N GLU A 486 -12.93 -20.55 -16.26
CA GLU A 486 -12.40 -21.87 -15.91
C GLU A 486 -13.51 -22.93 -15.75
N SER A 487 -14.71 -22.51 -15.33
CA SER A 487 -15.85 -23.41 -15.19
C SER A 487 -16.40 -23.78 -16.56
N LYS A 488 -16.44 -25.10 -16.85
CA LYS A 488 -17.11 -25.63 -18.04
C LYS A 488 -18.61 -25.29 -18.06
N ARG A 489 -19.27 -25.27 -16.90
CA ARG A 489 -20.69 -24.90 -16.76
C ARG A 489 -20.88 -23.44 -17.19
N PHE A 490 -20.06 -22.53 -16.68
CA PHE A 490 -20.16 -21.12 -17.02
C PHE A 490 -19.87 -20.84 -18.49
N ARG A 491 -18.83 -21.47 -19.06
CA ARG A 491 -18.56 -21.41 -20.51
C ARG A 491 -19.76 -21.88 -21.33
N GLY A 492 -20.34 -23.04 -20.97
CA GLY A 492 -21.52 -23.59 -21.62
C GLY A 492 -22.72 -22.65 -21.56
N LYS A 493 -22.94 -21.98 -20.43
CA LYS A 493 -23.98 -20.95 -20.28
C LYS A 493 -23.80 -19.80 -21.27
N ILE A 494 -22.59 -19.23 -21.32
CA ILE A 494 -22.30 -18.10 -22.21
C ILE A 494 -22.43 -18.53 -23.68
N THR A 495 -21.86 -19.67 -24.07
CA THR A 495 -22.00 -20.22 -25.43
C THR A 495 -23.46 -20.47 -25.80
N ALA A 496 -24.29 -20.97 -24.87
CA ALA A 496 -25.71 -21.19 -25.11
C ALA A 496 -26.46 -19.88 -25.40
N ILE A 497 -26.22 -18.82 -24.61
CA ILE A 497 -26.84 -17.49 -24.82
C ILE A 497 -26.51 -16.96 -26.23
N PHE A 498 -25.26 -17.03 -26.65
CA PHE A 498 -24.86 -16.60 -28.00
C PHE A 498 -25.44 -17.50 -29.10
N SER A 499 -25.50 -18.81 -28.87
CA SER A 499 -26.06 -19.79 -29.82
C SER A 499 -27.56 -19.58 -30.04
N GLU A 500 -28.32 -19.27 -28.98
CA GLU A 500 -29.74 -18.91 -29.07
C GLU A 500 -29.95 -17.66 -29.93
N HIS A 501 -28.98 -16.76 -29.93
CA HIS A 501 -28.96 -15.58 -30.79
C HIS A 501 -28.28 -15.84 -32.14
N GLY A 502 -27.94 -17.08 -32.52
CA GLY A 502 -27.40 -17.42 -33.84
C GLY A 502 -25.93 -17.04 -34.04
N ILE A 503 -25.15 -16.87 -32.97
CA ILE A 503 -23.70 -16.73 -33.02
C ILE A 503 -23.07 -18.10 -32.72
N SER A 504 -22.21 -18.57 -33.62
CA SER A 504 -21.56 -19.87 -33.48
C SER A 504 -20.42 -19.84 -32.45
N GLU A 505 -20.15 -20.98 -31.82
CA GLU A 505 -19.14 -21.10 -30.75
C GLU A 505 -17.73 -20.74 -31.21
N ASP A 506 -17.37 -20.97 -32.47
CA ASP A 506 -16.05 -20.64 -33.03
C ASP A 506 -15.74 -19.12 -33.10
N ARG A 507 -16.78 -18.28 -32.91
CA ARG A 507 -16.66 -16.83 -32.79
C ARG A 507 -16.41 -16.36 -31.34
N LEU A 508 -16.48 -17.25 -30.36
CA LEU A 508 -16.30 -16.94 -28.94
C LEU A 508 -14.94 -17.45 -28.46
N LEU A 509 -14.11 -16.53 -27.95
CA LEU A 509 -12.80 -16.83 -27.36
C LEU A 509 -12.91 -16.63 -25.85
N LEU A 510 -13.26 -17.70 -25.12
CA LEU A 510 -13.45 -17.65 -23.67
C LEU A 510 -12.17 -18.12 -22.95
N GLU A 511 -11.58 -17.26 -22.14
CA GLU A 511 -10.30 -17.50 -21.47
C GLU A 511 -10.38 -17.32 -19.95
N GLY A 512 -9.67 -18.21 -19.23
CA GLY A 512 -9.55 -18.15 -17.77
C GLY A 512 -8.69 -16.98 -17.27
N PRO A 513 -8.40 -16.92 -15.97
CA PRO A 513 -7.61 -15.86 -15.37
C PRO A 513 -6.15 -15.90 -15.87
N ALA A 514 -5.42 -14.82 -15.64
CA ALA A 514 -4.00 -14.70 -15.93
C ALA A 514 -3.32 -13.85 -14.85
N LYS A 515 -1.99 -13.96 -14.78
CA LYS A 515 -1.19 -12.95 -14.09
C LYS A 515 -1.32 -11.61 -14.82
N HIS A 516 -1.05 -10.50 -14.13
CA HIS A 516 -1.33 -9.17 -14.68
C HIS A 516 -0.61 -8.88 -16.01
N GLU A 517 0.63 -9.31 -16.17
CA GLU A 517 1.38 -9.15 -17.43
C GLU A 517 0.73 -9.91 -18.60
N GLU A 518 0.47 -11.21 -18.43
CA GLU A 518 -0.26 -12.05 -19.41
C GLU A 518 -1.69 -11.53 -19.67
N PHE A 519 -2.30 -10.91 -18.66
CA PHE A 519 -3.61 -10.26 -18.80
C PHE A 519 -3.51 -9.06 -19.73
N LEU A 520 -2.50 -8.19 -19.56
CA LEU A 520 -2.27 -7.05 -20.46
C LEU A 520 -1.91 -7.49 -21.88
N GLU A 521 -1.15 -8.56 -22.05
CA GLU A 521 -0.85 -9.16 -23.37
C GLU A 521 -2.12 -9.60 -24.13
N THR A 522 -3.23 -9.86 -23.43
CA THR A 522 -4.50 -10.23 -24.06
C THR A 522 -5.00 -9.15 -25.01
N TYR A 523 -4.80 -7.88 -24.67
CA TYR A 523 -5.18 -6.73 -25.51
C TYR A 523 -4.43 -6.68 -26.84
N GLN A 524 -3.30 -7.39 -26.98
CA GLN A 524 -2.60 -7.51 -28.27
C GLN A 524 -3.38 -8.34 -29.30
N ARG A 525 -4.45 -9.03 -28.89
CA ARG A 525 -5.36 -9.79 -29.77
C ARG A 525 -6.73 -9.13 -29.93
N ILE A 526 -6.94 -7.95 -29.36
CA ILE A 526 -8.21 -7.22 -29.38
C ILE A 526 -8.04 -5.99 -30.26
N ASP A 527 -9.00 -5.77 -31.17
CA ASP A 527 -9.05 -4.60 -32.02
C ASP A 527 -9.89 -3.48 -31.38
N ILE A 528 -11.04 -3.84 -30.80
CA ILE A 528 -11.99 -2.91 -30.17
C ILE A 528 -12.49 -3.53 -28.86
N ALA A 529 -12.41 -2.79 -27.76
CA ALA A 529 -12.99 -3.19 -26.49
C ALA A 529 -14.47 -2.77 -26.40
N LEU A 530 -15.32 -3.69 -25.98
CA LEU A 530 -16.73 -3.44 -25.69
C LEU A 530 -16.92 -3.32 -24.19
N ASP A 531 -17.38 -2.16 -23.73
CA ASP A 531 -17.66 -1.96 -22.32
C ASP A 531 -18.99 -2.61 -21.88
N THR A 532 -19.12 -2.85 -20.58
CA THR A 532 -20.27 -3.50 -19.97
C THR A 532 -21.33 -2.51 -19.48
N TRP A 533 -22.58 -2.98 -19.35
CA TRP A 533 -23.71 -2.19 -18.87
C TRP A 533 -24.65 -3.08 -18.04
N PRO A 534 -25.27 -2.59 -16.93
CA PRO A 534 -25.32 -1.21 -16.43
C PRO A 534 -24.13 -0.78 -15.57
N TYR A 535 -23.20 -1.70 -15.31
CA TYR A 535 -21.94 -1.43 -14.62
C TYR A 535 -20.80 -1.41 -15.66
N SER A 536 -20.14 -0.27 -15.81
CA SER A 536 -19.03 -0.03 -16.76
C SER A 536 -17.65 -0.48 -16.24
N GLY A 537 -16.67 -0.55 -17.12
CA GLY A 537 -15.25 -0.75 -16.82
C GLY A 537 -14.64 0.49 -16.16
N GLY A 538 -13.71 0.27 -15.22
CA GLY A 538 -12.92 1.33 -14.59
C GLY A 538 -11.46 1.16 -14.96
N LEU A 539 -10.70 0.46 -14.12
CA LEU A 539 -9.28 0.14 -14.38
C LEU A 539 -9.06 -0.52 -15.74
N THR A 540 -9.95 -1.44 -16.13
CA THR A 540 -9.91 -2.14 -17.41
C THR A 540 -9.97 -1.19 -18.61
N THR A 541 -10.66 -0.06 -18.49
CA THR A 541 -10.73 0.96 -19.53
C THR A 541 -9.40 1.68 -19.68
N CYS A 542 -8.78 2.09 -18.55
CA CYS A 542 -7.44 2.66 -18.57
C CYS A 542 -6.40 1.67 -19.15
N GLU A 543 -6.47 0.39 -18.77
CA GLU A 543 -5.58 -0.65 -19.29
C GLU A 543 -5.80 -0.92 -20.79
N SER A 544 -7.05 -0.86 -21.26
CA SER A 544 -7.37 -0.99 -22.68
C SER A 544 -6.72 0.14 -23.50
N LEU A 545 -6.86 1.40 -23.05
CA LEU A 545 -6.22 2.56 -23.69
C LEU A 545 -4.68 2.45 -23.62
N LEU A 546 -4.14 2.03 -22.48
CA LEU A 546 -2.71 1.78 -22.29
C LEU A 546 -2.19 0.75 -23.31
N MET A 547 -2.99 -0.25 -23.65
CA MET A 547 -2.65 -1.29 -24.63
C MET A 547 -3.08 -0.97 -26.07
N GLY A 548 -3.48 0.27 -26.35
CA GLY A 548 -3.81 0.73 -27.69
C GLY A 548 -5.16 0.19 -28.22
N VAL A 549 -6.08 -0.17 -27.34
CA VAL A 549 -7.40 -0.70 -27.71
C VAL A 549 -8.48 0.33 -27.38
N PRO A 550 -9.18 0.91 -28.37
CA PRO A 550 -10.29 1.83 -28.11
C PRO A 550 -11.44 1.10 -27.43
N VAL A 551 -12.10 1.77 -26.48
CA VAL A 551 -13.24 1.24 -25.72
C VAL A 551 -14.49 1.98 -26.15
N VAL A 552 -15.51 1.26 -26.62
CA VAL A 552 -16.85 1.84 -26.83
C VAL A 552 -17.68 1.58 -25.59
N THR A 553 -18.28 2.63 -25.02
CA THR A 553 -19.12 2.53 -23.81
C THR A 553 -20.49 3.15 -24.00
N ARG A 554 -21.49 2.57 -23.33
CA ARG A 554 -22.82 3.16 -23.18
C ARG A 554 -23.02 3.56 -21.73
N THR A 555 -23.41 4.81 -21.48
CA THR A 555 -23.59 5.28 -20.11
C THR A 555 -24.72 4.55 -19.37
N GLY A 556 -24.45 4.19 -18.12
CA GLY A 556 -25.41 3.60 -17.19
C GLY A 556 -26.10 4.62 -16.29
N PRO A 557 -27.10 4.16 -15.51
CA PRO A 557 -27.98 5.04 -14.73
C PRO A 557 -27.38 5.53 -13.40
N THR A 558 -26.26 4.94 -12.96
CA THR A 558 -25.59 5.24 -11.68
C THR A 558 -24.09 5.43 -11.90
N PHE A 559 -23.38 5.86 -10.86
CA PHE A 559 -21.91 6.04 -10.87
C PHE A 559 -21.19 4.79 -11.44
N ALA A 560 -21.57 3.58 -10.99
CA ALA A 560 -21.01 2.32 -11.51
C ALA A 560 -21.06 2.18 -13.05
N GLY A 561 -22.06 2.80 -13.69
CA GLY A 561 -22.25 2.76 -15.13
C GLY A 561 -21.54 3.86 -15.91
N ARG A 562 -20.71 4.68 -15.26
CA ARG A 562 -20.15 5.90 -15.87
C ARG A 562 -18.62 6.02 -15.71
N HIS A 563 -17.96 5.08 -15.05
CA HIS A 563 -16.49 4.99 -14.97
C HIS A 563 -15.81 5.09 -16.34
N SER A 564 -16.23 4.27 -17.31
CA SER A 564 -15.61 4.33 -18.64
C SER A 564 -15.87 5.65 -19.35
N ALA A 565 -17.04 6.24 -19.15
CA ALA A 565 -17.39 7.51 -19.76
C ALA A 565 -16.52 8.65 -19.23
N THR A 566 -16.24 8.69 -17.92
CA THR A 566 -15.34 9.72 -17.35
C THR A 566 -13.92 9.54 -17.86
N HIS A 567 -13.38 8.32 -17.85
CA HIS A 567 -12.02 8.07 -18.34
C HIS A 567 -11.89 8.39 -19.82
N LEU A 568 -12.82 7.98 -20.68
CA LEU A 568 -12.76 8.29 -22.11
C LEU A 568 -12.87 9.78 -22.40
N THR A 569 -13.78 10.49 -21.71
CA THR A 569 -13.95 11.94 -21.88
C THR A 569 -12.69 12.69 -21.46
N ASN A 570 -12.11 12.34 -20.31
CA ASN A 570 -10.89 12.97 -19.80
C ASN A 570 -9.64 12.58 -20.60
N ALA A 571 -9.63 11.44 -21.29
CA ALA A 571 -8.60 11.08 -22.27
C ALA A 571 -8.73 11.87 -23.59
N GLY A 572 -9.80 12.66 -23.77
CA GLY A 572 -10.07 13.41 -24.99
C GLY A 572 -10.78 12.61 -26.08
N LEU A 573 -11.50 11.55 -25.70
CA LEU A 573 -12.21 10.62 -26.61
C LEU A 573 -13.73 10.56 -26.33
N PRO A 574 -14.44 11.70 -26.17
CA PRO A 574 -15.88 11.69 -25.87
C PRO A 574 -16.74 11.01 -26.95
N GLU A 575 -16.25 10.90 -28.18
CA GLU A 575 -16.94 10.25 -29.30
C GLU A 575 -17.12 8.73 -29.13
N LEU A 576 -16.39 8.12 -28.19
CA LEU A 576 -16.50 6.70 -27.83
C LEU A 576 -17.54 6.45 -26.72
N VAL A 577 -18.15 7.52 -26.19
CA VAL A 577 -19.21 7.48 -25.18
C VAL A 577 -20.56 7.64 -25.86
N THR A 578 -21.47 6.69 -25.64
CA THR A 578 -22.80 6.68 -26.25
C THR A 578 -23.94 6.65 -25.22
N ASP A 579 -25.14 7.01 -25.64
CA ASP A 579 -26.32 7.08 -24.76
C ASP A 579 -27.28 5.89 -24.92
N ASN A 580 -27.21 5.19 -26.07
CA ASN A 580 -28.11 4.09 -26.41
C ASN A 580 -27.40 2.99 -27.20
N TRP A 581 -28.06 1.85 -27.34
CA TRP A 581 -27.47 0.67 -27.97
C TRP A 581 -27.30 0.82 -29.49
N ASP A 582 -28.15 1.58 -30.16
CA ASP A 582 -28.01 1.82 -31.60
C ASP A 582 -26.73 2.61 -31.91
N ASP A 583 -26.47 3.67 -31.14
CA ASP A 583 -25.25 4.47 -31.25
C ASP A 583 -24.02 3.67 -30.82
N PHE A 584 -24.12 2.85 -29.77
CA PHE A 584 -23.06 1.93 -29.35
C PHE A 584 -22.64 1.01 -30.49
N ARG A 585 -23.61 0.32 -31.12
CA ARG A 585 -23.33 -0.60 -32.22
C ARG A 585 -22.84 0.15 -33.46
N ALA A 586 -23.41 1.31 -33.78
CA ALA A 586 -22.94 2.15 -34.87
C ALA A 586 -21.47 2.54 -34.70
N ARG A 587 -21.08 3.04 -33.52
CA ARG A 587 -19.68 3.42 -33.25
C ARG A 587 -18.73 2.23 -33.34
N ALA A 588 -19.11 1.08 -32.79
CA ALA A 588 -18.30 -0.13 -32.89
C ALA A 588 -18.12 -0.60 -34.35
N ARG A 589 -19.15 -0.47 -35.20
CA ARG A 589 -19.07 -0.77 -36.63
C ARG A 589 -18.21 0.22 -37.40
N GLU A 590 -18.35 1.51 -37.15
CA GLU A 590 -17.51 2.53 -37.79
C GLU A 590 -16.02 2.29 -37.56
N LEU A 591 -15.62 1.91 -36.33
CA LEU A 591 -14.25 1.50 -36.03
C LEU A 591 -13.85 0.21 -36.75
N ALA A 592 -14.75 -0.77 -36.83
CA ALA A 592 -14.51 -2.05 -37.48
C ALA A 592 -14.37 -1.95 -39.01
N ASP A 593 -15.06 -0.99 -39.64
CA ASP A 593 -15.09 -0.82 -41.10
C ASP A 593 -13.90 -0.02 -41.65
N ASP A 594 -13.22 0.78 -40.81
CA ASP A 594 -12.06 1.62 -41.18
C ASP A 594 -10.76 1.15 -40.49
N LEU A 595 -10.22 0.01 -40.94
CA LEU A 595 -8.99 -0.57 -40.41
C LEU A 595 -7.77 0.39 -40.47
N PRO A 596 -7.54 1.16 -41.56
CA PRO A 596 -6.46 2.15 -41.58
C PRO A 596 -6.55 3.16 -40.44
N ASN A 597 -7.73 3.75 -40.21
CA ASN A 597 -7.91 4.69 -39.11
C ASN A 597 -7.81 4.02 -37.74
N LEU A 598 -8.38 2.82 -37.58
CA LEU A 598 -8.28 2.05 -36.34
C LEU A 598 -6.81 1.71 -35.99
N ALA A 599 -5.97 1.44 -36.98
CA ALA A 599 -4.53 1.23 -36.78
C ALA A 599 -3.81 2.50 -36.31
N VAL A 600 -4.20 3.67 -36.82
CA VAL A 600 -3.68 4.98 -36.36
C VAL A 600 -4.11 5.25 -34.92
N ILE A 601 -5.40 5.02 -34.60
CA ILE A 601 -5.93 5.16 -33.24
C ILE A 601 -5.12 4.26 -32.29
N ARG A 602 -4.98 2.96 -32.61
CA ARG A 602 -4.21 2.01 -31.80
C ARG A 602 -2.78 2.47 -31.51
N ALA A 603 -2.10 3.01 -32.53
CA ALA A 603 -0.72 3.49 -32.38
C ALA A 603 -0.61 4.72 -31.47
N ALA A 604 -1.65 5.58 -31.42
CA ALA A 604 -1.64 6.83 -30.67
C ALA A 604 -2.20 6.71 -29.23
N LEU A 605 -3.09 5.75 -28.98
CA LEU A 605 -3.89 5.68 -27.76
C LEU A 605 -3.08 5.64 -26.44
N ARG A 606 -1.94 4.94 -26.42
CA ARG A 606 -1.08 4.92 -25.24
C ARG A 606 -0.57 6.31 -24.90
N THR A 607 -0.05 7.03 -25.89
CA THR A 607 0.44 8.41 -25.71
C THR A 607 -0.69 9.33 -25.28
N ILE A 608 -1.86 9.23 -25.92
CA ILE A 608 -3.07 9.99 -25.55
C ILE A 608 -3.42 9.77 -24.07
N LEU A 609 -3.43 8.53 -23.58
CA LEU A 609 -3.70 8.24 -22.18
C LEU A 609 -2.64 8.85 -21.25
N LEU A 610 -1.36 8.66 -21.56
CA LEU A 610 -0.26 9.11 -20.70
C LEU A 610 -0.19 10.65 -20.61
N ASP A 611 -0.52 11.34 -21.69
CA ASP A 611 -0.56 12.81 -21.76
C ASP A 611 -1.86 13.42 -21.20
N SER A 612 -2.88 12.60 -20.96
CA SER A 612 -4.18 13.04 -20.45
C SER A 612 -4.15 13.40 -18.95
N PRO A 613 -5.14 14.17 -18.46
CA PRO A 613 -5.34 14.42 -17.02
C PRO A 613 -5.41 13.16 -16.15
N ILE A 614 -5.82 12.01 -16.71
CA ILE A 614 -6.00 10.74 -15.98
C ILE A 614 -4.68 10.27 -15.37
N CYS A 615 -3.55 10.48 -16.05
CA CYS A 615 -2.21 10.11 -15.60
C CYS A 615 -1.42 11.29 -15.00
N ASN A 616 -2.02 12.47 -14.89
CA ASN A 616 -1.35 13.70 -14.45
C ASN A 616 -1.43 13.87 -12.93
N GLY A 617 -0.50 13.22 -12.21
CA GLY A 617 -0.38 13.27 -10.74
C GLY A 617 -0.34 14.69 -10.16
N PRO A 618 0.55 15.59 -10.62
CA PRO A 618 0.63 16.97 -10.12
C PRO A 618 -0.68 17.75 -10.26
N ARG A 619 -1.34 17.64 -11.42
CA ARG A 619 -2.61 18.32 -11.69
C ARG A 619 -3.73 17.80 -10.79
N PHE A 620 -3.86 16.47 -10.67
CA PHE A 620 -4.86 15.87 -9.79
C PHE A 620 -4.60 16.28 -8.33
N ALA A 621 -3.35 16.22 -7.87
CA ALA A 621 -2.98 16.62 -6.51
C ALA A 621 -3.37 18.08 -6.24
N SER A 622 -3.11 19.01 -7.16
CA SER A 622 -3.53 20.41 -7.03
C SER A 622 -5.06 20.56 -6.79
N HIS A 623 -5.87 19.81 -7.54
CA HIS A 623 -7.33 19.82 -7.37
C HIS A 623 -7.75 19.16 -6.06
N LEU A 624 -7.10 18.06 -5.66
CA LEU A 624 -7.36 17.37 -4.40
C LEU A 624 -7.01 18.25 -3.18
N ILE A 625 -5.87 18.96 -3.21
CA ILE A 625 -5.47 19.93 -2.20
C ILE A 625 -6.55 21.00 -2.05
N THR A 626 -6.97 21.57 -3.18
CA THR A 626 -8.03 22.59 -3.22
C THR A 626 -9.32 22.09 -2.61
N ALA A 627 -9.76 20.88 -2.99
CA ALA A 627 -10.99 20.27 -2.48
C ALA A 627 -10.92 20.05 -0.96
N LEU A 628 -9.88 19.39 -0.46
CA LEU A 628 -9.71 19.06 0.96
C LEU A 628 -9.59 20.33 1.81
N ARG A 629 -8.85 21.34 1.33
CA ARG A 629 -8.74 22.65 2.00
C ARG A 629 -10.06 23.41 2.03
N ALA A 630 -10.80 23.43 0.92
CA ALA A 630 -12.07 24.14 0.83
C ALA A 630 -13.10 23.57 1.82
N ILE A 631 -13.26 22.24 1.88
CA ILE A 631 -14.21 21.60 2.80
C ILE A 631 -13.79 21.77 4.26
N TRP A 632 -12.48 21.74 4.56
CA TRP A 632 -11.96 21.97 5.91
C TRP A 632 -12.19 23.42 6.36
N GLN A 633 -11.89 24.40 5.51
CA GLN A 633 -12.11 25.82 5.79
C GLN A 633 -13.59 26.09 6.04
N ARG A 634 -14.47 25.49 5.23
CA ARG A 634 -15.92 25.57 5.42
C ARG A 634 -16.37 24.99 6.76
N HIS A 635 -15.80 23.86 7.16
CA HIS A 635 -16.05 23.25 8.47
C HIS A 635 -15.57 24.15 9.63
N CYS A 636 -14.38 24.75 9.50
CA CYS A 636 -13.82 25.64 10.53
C CYS A 636 -14.71 26.85 10.82
N VAL A 637 -15.37 27.40 9.79
CA VAL A 637 -16.32 28.52 9.95
C VAL A 637 -17.75 28.08 10.34
N GLY A 638 -17.97 26.79 10.61
CA GLY A 638 -19.23 26.26 11.11
C GLY A 638 -20.36 26.19 10.07
N LYS A 639 -20.05 26.25 8.77
CA LYS A 639 -21.05 26.07 7.71
C LYS A 639 -21.32 24.58 7.48
N ALA A 640 -22.58 24.24 7.17
CA ALA A 640 -22.98 22.89 6.81
C ALA A 640 -22.32 22.45 5.48
N PRO A 641 -22.03 21.16 5.28
CA PRO A 641 -21.51 20.65 4.00
C PRO A 641 -22.36 21.09 2.80
N GLU A 642 -21.71 21.45 1.69
CA GLU A 642 -22.40 21.77 0.43
C GLU A 642 -21.59 21.30 -0.79
N ALA A 643 -22.27 21.02 -1.90
CA ALA A 643 -21.63 20.57 -3.14
C ALA A 643 -20.55 21.56 -3.60
N LEU A 644 -19.39 21.03 -3.96
CA LEU A 644 -18.22 21.78 -4.43
C LEU A 644 -17.98 21.42 -5.89
N SER A 645 -17.89 22.41 -6.78
CA SER A 645 -17.58 22.20 -8.19
C SER A 645 -16.42 23.07 -8.63
N PHE A 646 -15.73 22.65 -9.69
CA PHE A 646 -14.56 23.34 -10.20
C PHE A 646 -14.86 23.96 -11.56
N SER A 647 -14.39 25.18 -11.76
CA SER A 647 -14.32 25.79 -13.08
C SER A 647 -13.25 25.11 -13.95
N LYS A 648 -13.29 25.34 -15.26
CA LYS A 648 -12.24 24.85 -16.20
C LYS A 648 -10.83 25.34 -15.84
N SER A 649 -10.71 26.45 -15.11
CA SER A 649 -9.42 26.98 -14.63
C SER A 649 -9.00 26.39 -13.27
N GLY A 650 -9.70 25.39 -12.75
CA GLY A 650 -9.39 24.74 -11.47
C GLY A 650 -9.84 25.52 -10.23
N ALA A 651 -10.57 26.63 -10.39
CA ALA A 651 -11.09 27.37 -9.24
C ALA A 651 -12.34 26.68 -8.67
N ALA A 652 -12.33 26.36 -7.38
CA ALA A 652 -13.41 25.67 -6.69
C ALA A 652 -14.46 26.64 -6.14
N GLN A 653 -15.73 26.26 -6.20
CA GLN A 653 -16.87 27.07 -5.75
C GLN A 653 -17.94 26.18 -5.11
N PHE A 654 -18.46 26.59 -3.96
CA PHE A 654 -19.60 25.93 -3.33
C PHE A 654 -20.92 26.34 -3.99
N ALA A 655 -21.88 25.43 -4.10
CA ALA A 655 -23.16 25.69 -4.76
C ALA A 655 -24.01 26.79 -4.09
N ASP A 656 -23.75 27.09 -2.82
CA ASP A 656 -24.41 28.15 -2.05
C ASP A 656 -23.62 29.46 -1.96
N GLU A 657 -22.52 29.60 -2.72
CA GLU A 657 -21.65 30.78 -2.72
C GLU A 657 -21.45 31.34 -4.13
N ASP A 658 -21.48 32.66 -4.28
CA ASP A 658 -21.36 33.33 -5.60
C ASP A 658 -19.90 33.56 -6.05
N THR A 659 -18.92 33.27 -5.18
CA THR A 659 -17.50 33.52 -5.45
C THR A 659 -16.66 32.27 -5.23
N PRO A 660 -15.59 32.05 -6.02
CA PRO A 660 -14.65 30.97 -5.78
C PRO A 660 -14.01 31.02 -4.39
N VAL A 661 -13.73 29.84 -3.84
CA VAL A 661 -13.11 29.67 -2.53
C VAL A 661 -11.68 30.23 -2.56
N LYS A 662 -11.37 31.11 -1.62
CA LYS A 662 -9.99 31.51 -1.32
C LYS A 662 -9.43 30.58 -0.27
N LEU A 663 -8.40 29.81 -0.64
CA LEU A 663 -7.80 28.79 0.24
C LEU A 663 -6.92 29.43 1.31
N ALA A 664 -7.10 29.02 2.55
CA ALA A 664 -6.08 29.11 3.58
C ALA A 664 -5.17 27.88 3.49
N LEU A 665 -3.94 28.07 3.03
CA LEU A 665 -2.91 27.03 3.09
C LEU A 665 -2.28 27.03 4.48
N ALA A 666 -1.73 25.89 4.89
CA ALA A 666 -0.84 25.89 6.02
C ALA A 666 0.31 26.85 5.75
N SER A 667 0.59 27.74 6.70
CA SER A 667 1.84 28.49 6.65
C SER A 667 2.95 27.47 6.54
N GLN A 668 3.81 27.59 5.52
CA GLN A 668 5.08 26.89 5.56
C GLN A 668 5.64 27.17 6.95
N ALA A 669 5.87 26.14 7.74
CA ALA A 669 6.80 26.31 8.85
C ALA A 669 8.04 26.87 8.14
N GLN A 670 8.43 28.10 8.48
CA GLN A 670 9.79 28.50 8.15
C GLN A 670 10.62 27.47 8.90
N GLY A 671 11.13 26.48 8.17
CA GLY A 671 12.20 25.64 8.67
C GLY A 671 13.30 26.55 9.21
N PHE A 672 14.16 25.98 10.03
CA PHE A 672 15.17 26.73 10.74
C PHE A 672 15.86 27.75 9.82
N ASP A 673 15.89 29.02 10.23
CA ASP A 673 16.49 30.07 9.39
C ASP A 673 18.01 29.94 9.41
N TRP A 674 18.53 29.23 8.42
CA TRP A 674 19.97 28.95 8.29
C TRP A 674 20.83 30.20 8.01
N GLN A 675 20.25 31.37 7.72
CA GLN A 675 20.98 32.63 7.47
C GLN A 675 22.20 32.48 6.53
N LEU A 676 22.08 31.64 5.49
CA LEU A 676 23.17 31.40 4.56
C LEU A 676 23.47 32.68 3.76
N GLU A 677 24.73 33.12 3.76
CA GLU A 677 25.18 34.30 3.01
C GLU A 677 25.08 34.10 1.49
N SER A 678 25.10 32.85 1.05
CA SER A 678 25.02 32.41 -0.34
C SER A 678 24.48 30.98 -0.41
N PRO A 679 23.93 30.56 -1.57
CA PRO A 679 23.61 29.16 -1.80
C PRO A 679 24.84 28.25 -1.65
N VAL A 680 24.60 27.00 -1.27
CA VAL A 680 25.60 25.93 -1.23
C VAL A 680 25.89 25.45 -2.65
N LEU A 681 27.14 25.54 -3.08
CA LEU A 681 27.58 24.99 -4.36
C LEU A 681 27.92 23.50 -4.23
N THR A 682 27.14 22.68 -4.94
CA THR A 682 27.35 21.23 -5.04
C THR A 682 27.96 20.90 -6.40
N VAL A 683 29.03 20.11 -6.41
CA VAL A 683 29.63 19.53 -7.61
C VAL A 683 29.41 18.03 -7.57
N ASP A 684 28.79 17.50 -8.61
CA ASP A 684 28.33 16.11 -8.70
C ASP A 684 28.94 15.45 -9.93
N ASN A 685 29.65 14.33 -9.76
CA ASN A 685 30.23 13.54 -10.84
C ASN A 685 29.60 12.15 -10.87
N GLY A 686 28.83 11.86 -11.93
CA GLY A 686 28.04 10.64 -12.08
C GLY A 686 26.54 10.80 -11.78
N ALA A 687 26.07 12.05 -11.65
CA ALA A 687 24.67 12.43 -11.38
C ALA A 687 24.11 11.86 -10.06
N VAL A 688 24.94 11.74 -9.02
CA VAL A 688 24.57 11.17 -7.73
C VAL A 688 23.53 12.01 -7.00
N LEU A 689 23.77 13.31 -6.89
CA LEU A 689 22.87 14.23 -6.20
C LEU A 689 21.70 14.62 -7.10
N ALA A 690 21.95 14.82 -8.39
CA ALA A 690 20.92 15.22 -9.34
C ALA A 690 19.80 14.17 -9.52
N MET A 691 20.14 12.89 -9.37
CA MET A 691 19.18 11.78 -9.49
C MET A 691 18.50 11.40 -8.16
N ARG A 692 18.74 12.14 -7.08
CA ARG A 692 18.03 11.92 -5.82
C ARG A 692 16.56 12.29 -5.94
N ARG A 693 15.73 11.62 -5.13
CA ARG A 693 14.28 11.86 -5.09
C ARG A 693 13.92 13.27 -4.64
N ASP A 694 14.75 13.86 -3.77
CA ASP A 694 14.60 15.19 -3.18
C ASP A 694 15.32 16.31 -3.96
N ALA A 695 15.98 16.02 -5.09
CA ALA A 695 16.75 17.01 -5.86
C ALA A 695 15.90 18.24 -6.26
N ARG A 696 14.61 18.04 -6.53
CA ARG A 696 13.65 19.12 -6.85
C ARG A 696 13.41 20.05 -5.67
N GLU A 697 13.29 19.50 -4.46
CA GLU A 697 13.08 20.25 -3.23
C GLU A 697 14.35 21.02 -2.85
N LEU A 698 15.51 20.38 -3.00
CA LEU A 698 16.82 21.00 -2.74
C LEU A 698 17.05 22.21 -3.65
N LEU A 699 16.87 22.07 -4.97
CA LEU A 699 16.99 23.17 -5.92
C LEU A 699 15.90 24.23 -5.71
N GLY A 700 14.65 23.81 -5.50
CA GLY A 700 13.50 24.67 -5.24
C GLY A 700 13.62 25.53 -3.99
N SER A 701 14.47 25.13 -3.03
CA SER A 701 14.75 25.92 -1.82
C SER A 701 15.49 27.23 -2.10
N GLY A 702 16.15 27.35 -3.26
CA GLY A 702 17.07 28.45 -3.58
C GLY A 702 18.36 28.47 -2.75
N ARG A 703 18.56 27.48 -1.86
CA ARG A 703 19.73 27.37 -0.98
C ARG A 703 20.82 26.45 -1.52
N VAL A 704 20.56 25.73 -2.61
CA VAL A 704 21.49 24.79 -3.24
C VAL A 704 21.60 25.10 -4.73
N VAL A 705 22.84 25.12 -5.24
CA VAL A 705 23.18 25.23 -6.66
C VAL A 705 23.97 23.98 -7.05
N MET A 706 23.75 23.45 -8.25
CA MET A 706 24.34 22.18 -8.66
C MET A 706 25.10 22.27 -9.98
N LEU A 707 26.32 21.76 -10.00
CA LEU A 707 27.09 21.49 -11.22
C LEU A 707 27.22 19.97 -11.36
N SER A 708 26.53 19.39 -12.35
CA SER A 708 26.47 17.95 -12.52
C SER A 708 27.16 17.51 -13.80
N PHE A 709 28.26 16.78 -13.63
CA PHE A 709 28.99 16.06 -14.67
C PHE A 709 28.38 14.67 -14.78
N ASP A 710 27.93 14.31 -15.99
CA ASP A 710 27.19 13.08 -16.24
C ASP A 710 27.89 12.27 -17.34
N PRO A 711 28.97 11.54 -17.01
CA PRO A 711 29.79 10.82 -17.98
C PRO A 711 28.98 9.81 -18.80
N ALA A 712 27.96 9.23 -18.19
CA ALA A 712 27.13 8.17 -18.76
C ALA A 712 25.82 8.66 -19.40
N GLY A 713 25.50 9.96 -19.32
CA GLY A 713 24.26 10.53 -19.85
C GLY A 713 22.99 10.05 -19.13
N LYS A 714 23.07 9.74 -17.84
CA LYS A 714 21.99 9.15 -17.02
C LYS A 714 20.76 10.06 -16.92
N MET A 715 20.92 11.38 -17.04
CA MET A 715 19.82 12.33 -16.77
C MET A 715 18.87 12.56 -17.95
N GLU A 716 19.13 12.01 -19.14
CA GLU A 716 18.40 12.21 -20.43
C GLU A 716 18.15 13.69 -20.83
N THR A 717 17.46 14.51 -20.01
CA THR A 717 17.29 15.97 -20.14
C THR A 717 17.27 16.67 -18.77
N VAL A 718 17.99 17.80 -18.61
CA VAL A 718 18.03 18.56 -17.33
C VAL A 718 16.82 19.50 -17.13
N ASP A 719 16.02 19.75 -18.18
CA ASP A 719 14.93 20.74 -18.18
C ASP A 719 13.93 20.53 -17.04
N HIS A 720 13.71 19.26 -16.64
CA HIS A 720 12.82 18.91 -15.56
C HIS A 720 13.31 19.38 -14.18
N LEU A 721 14.63 19.58 -13.97
CA LEU A 721 15.22 20.11 -12.73
C LEU A 721 15.48 21.62 -12.82
N ALA A 722 15.90 22.11 -14.00
CA ALA A 722 16.27 23.51 -14.21
C ALA A 722 15.13 24.50 -13.94
N GLN A 723 13.87 24.06 -14.01
CA GLN A 723 12.70 24.87 -13.65
C GLN A 723 12.58 25.17 -12.13
N TYR A 724 13.27 24.41 -11.27
CA TYR A 724 13.16 24.56 -9.81
C TYR A 724 14.29 25.39 -9.21
N GLY A 725 15.48 25.40 -9.81
CA GLY A 725 16.63 26.14 -9.30
C GLY A 725 17.83 26.07 -10.23
N GLU A 726 18.96 26.60 -9.77
CA GLU A 726 20.18 26.68 -10.58
C GLU A 726 20.90 25.33 -10.64
N ILE A 727 20.85 24.69 -11.81
CA ILE A 727 21.63 23.50 -12.14
C ILE A 727 22.31 23.68 -13.50
N GLN A 728 23.59 23.34 -13.60
CA GLN A 728 24.30 23.20 -14.87
C GLN A 728 24.65 21.73 -15.08
N HIS A 729 24.30 21.21 -16.25
CA HIS A 729 24.50 19.81 -16.62
C HIS A 729 25.51 19.70 -17.75
N PHE A 730 26.52 18.86 -17.56
CA PHE A 730 27.55 18.55 -18.53
C PHE A 730 27.43 17.07 -18.94
N PRO A 731 26.58 16.76 -19.95
CA PRO A 731 26.42 15.38 -20.42
C PRO A 731 27.71 14.88 -21.08
N TYR A 732 27.97 13.58 -20.93
CA TYR A 732 29.13 12.88 -21.51
C TYR A 732 30.48 13.54 -21.18
N THR A 733 30.58 14.17 -20.01
CA THR A 733 31.78 14.83 -19.49
C THR A 733 32.01 14.34 -18.06
N SER A 734 33.27 14.07 -17.70
CA SER A 734 33.64 13.65 -16.34
C SER A 734 34.58 14.65 -15.66
N LEU A 735 34.65 14.62 -14.34
CA LEU A 735 35.83 15.09 -13.62
C LEU A 735 36.97 14.08 -13.77
N GLY A 736 38.23 14.54 -13.71
CA GLY A 736 39.42 13.69 -13.83
C GLY A 736 40.74 14.48 -13.70
N ASP A 737 41.74 14.14 -14.52
CA ASP A 737 43.04 14.83 -14.59
C ASP A 737 43.12 15.89 -15.70
N GLY A 738 42.02 16.11 -16.43
CA GLY A 738 41.96 17.03 -17.56
C GLY A 738 42.42 16.43 -18.89
N GLN A 739 42.79 15.15 -18.93
CA GLN A 739 43.03 14.41 -20.17
C GLN A 739 41.77 13.62 -20.57
N PRO A 740 41.47 13.45 -21.86
CA PRO A 740 40.37 12.59 -22.28
C PRO A 740 40.51 11.17 -21.71
N ALA A 741 39.40 10.60 -21.24
CA ALA A 741 39.36 9.27 -20.64
C ALA A 741 38.43 8.35 -21.44
N PRO A 742 38.71 7.04 -21.49
CA PRO A 742 37.77 6.09 -22.06
C PRO A 742 36.54 5.95 -21.16
N LEU A 743 35.36 5.88 -21.78
CA LEU A 743 34.11 5.44 -21.20
C LEU A 743 33.78 4.08 -21.80
N TYR A 744 33.76 3.07 -20.95
CA TYR A 744 33.50 1.68 -21.29
C TYR A 744 32.00 1.38 -21.16
N LEU A 745 31.43 0.79 -22.21
CA LEU A 745 30.04 0.35 -22.27
C LEU A 745 30.01 -1.16 -22.57
N ALA A 746 29.34 -1.93 -21.74
CA ALA A 746 29.16 -3.37 -21.93
C ALA A 746 27.82 -3.84 -21.35
N GLU A 747 27.25 -4.90 -21.93
CA GLU A 747 26.00 -5.49 -21.44
C GLU A 747 26.17 -6.00 -19.99
N GLY A 748 25.30 -5.53 -19.09
CA GLY A 748 25.34 -5.90 -17.67
C GLY A 748 26.37 -5.14 -16.82
N LEU A 749 27.10 -4.19 -17.40
CA LEU A 749 28.03 -3.31 -16.70
C LEU A 749 27.52 -1.86 -16.72
N GLU A 750 27.54 -1.18 -15.56
CA GLU A 750 27.28 0.25 -15.51
C GLU A 750 28.38 1.01 -16.28
N PRO A 751 28.05 1.99 -17.13
CA PRO A 751 29.04 2.79 -17.86
C PRO A 751 30.11 3.36 -16.92
N THR A 752 31.39 3.11 -17.24
CA THR A 752 32.50 3.35 -16.32
C THR A 752 33.69 3.96 -17.04
N SER A 753 34.46 4.81 -16.35
CA SER A 753 35.74 5.31 -16.90
C SER A 753 36.94 4.43 -16.55
N LEU A 754 36.70 3.31 -15.85
CA LEU A 754 37.72 2.39 -15.38
C LEU A 754 37.70 1.12 -16.25
N ALA A 755 38.87 0.65 -16.66
CA ALA A 755 39.00 -0.52 -17.53
C ALA A 755 38.42 -1.78 -16.85
N PRO A 756 37.50 -2.55 -17.45
CA PRO A 756 36.94 -3.77 -16.84
C PRO A 756 38.00 -4.86 -16.58
N ILE A 757 37.91 -5.62 -15.47
CA ILE A 757 38.89 -6.67 -15.08
C ILE A 757 38.70 -7.96 -15.91
N ASP A 758 37.46 -8.38 -16.15
CA ASP A 758 37.11 -9.57 -16.93
C ASP A 758 35.80 -9.29 -17.69
N ASN A 759 35.86 -9.16 -19.03
CA ASN A 759 34.66 -9.01 -19.86
C ASN A 759 34.70 -9.97 -21.05
N ASP A 760 33.82 -10.98 -21.04
CA ASP A 760 33.65 -11.96 -22.12
C ASP A 760 32.69 -11.46 -23.24
N GLY A 761 32.07 -10.29 -23.06
CA GLY A 761 31.12 -9.68 -24.01
C GLY A 761 31.73 -8.64 -24.96
N GLU A 762 30.92 -8.12 -25.90
CA GLU A 762 31.33 -6.98 -26.74
C GLU A 762 31.47 -5.71 -25.86
N LEU A 763 32.70 -5.19 -25.79
CA LEU A 763 33.04 -3.96 -25.07
C LEU A 763 33.11 -2.79 -26.06
N GLU A 764 32.20 -1.84 -25.94
CA GLU A 764 32.27 -0.57 -26.66
C GLU A 764 33.05 0.46 -25.81
N THR A 765 33.83 1.32 -26.47
CA THR A 765 34.64 2.34 -25.78
C THR A 765 34.50 3.66 -26.51
N HIS A 766 34.12 4.70 -25.79
CA HIS A 766 34.06 6.07 -26.28
C HIS A 766 35.02 6.95 -25.50
N GLU A 767 35.66 7.89 -26.18
CA GLU A 767 36.47 8.89 -25.49
C GLU A 767 35.55 10.01 -24.99
N ILE A 768 35.60 10.31 -23.69
CA ILE A 768 34.91 11.44 -23.07
C ILE A 768 35.92 12.48 -22.57
N PRO A 769 35.62 13.78 -22.68
CA PRO A 769 36.43 14.81 -22.05
C PRO A 769 36.40 14.66 -20.52
N THR A 770 37.56 14.83 -19.89
CA THR A 770 37.65 15.03 -18.44
C THR A 770 38.10 16.44 -18.10
N VAL A 771 37.70 16.90 -16.90
CA VAL A 771 38.07 18.21 -16.38
C VAL A 771 38.75 18.04 -15.03
N ALA A 772 39.97 18.56 -14.89
CA ALA A 772 40.64 18.68 -13.59
C ALA A 772 39.93 19.74 -12.74
N LEU A 773 39.56 19.40 -11.50
CA LEU A 773 38.76 20.27 -10.66
C LEU A 773 39.52 21.56 -10.30
N ASP A 774 40.81 21.46 -9.99
CA ASP A 774 41.71 22.60 -9.77
C ASP A 774 41.93 23.44 -11.06
N GLY A 775 41.61 22.88 -12.23
CA GLY A 775 41.75 23.55 -13.54
C GLY A 775 40.55 24.40 -13.94
N ILE A 776 39.43 24.39 -13.19
CA ILE A 776 38.22 25.13 -13.54
C ILE A 776 38.36 26.60 -13.13
N VAL A 777 38.74 27.44 -14.11
CA VAL A 777 38.90 28.89 -13.91
C VAL A 777 37.55 29.55 -13.59
N GLY A 778 37.46 30.21 -12.42
CA GLY A 778 36.27 30.94 -12.01
C GLY A 778 35.23 30.11 -11.25
N LEU A 779 35.55 28.85 -10.93
CA LEU A 779 34.73 28.08 -9.99
C LEU A 779 34.85 28.71 -8.58
N PRO A 780 33.73 29.05 -7.92
CA PRO A 780 33.79 29.47 -6.53
C PRO A 780 34.26 28.33 -5.62
N ASN A 781 34.52 28.62 -4.34
CA ASN A 781 34.78 27.59 -3.34
C ASN A 781 33.67 26.52 -3.42
N ILE A 782 34.05 25.27 -3.68
CA ILE A 782 33.11 24.14 -3.70
C ILE A 782 32.71 23.85 -2.27
N ASP A 783 31.42 23.76 -1.98
CA ASP A 783 30.94 23.42 -0.64
C ASP A 783 30.79 21.90 -0.48
N VAL A 784 30.28 21.22 -1.51
CA VAL A 784 30.07 19.76 -1.51
C VAL A 784 30.56 19.13 -2.80
N LEU A 785 31.34 18.05 -2.70
CA LEU A 785 31.71 17.19 -3.83
C LEU A 785 31.06 15.81 -3.66
N ALA A 786 30.31 15.36 -4.66
CA ALA A 786 29.72 14.03 -4.72
C ALA A 786 30.29 13.25 -5.92
N LEU A 787 30.80 12.06 -5.65
CA LEU A 787 31.40 11.18 -6.66
C LEU A 787 30.68 9.82 -6.63
N ASP A 788 30.21 9.33 -7.77
CA ASP A 788 29.65 7.98 -7.88
C ASP A 788 30.74 6.90 -7.72
N ALA A 789 30.39 5.62 -7.78
CA ALA A 789 31.38 4.54 -7.71
C ALA A 789 31.88 4.06 -9.08
N CYS A 790 31.36 4.58 -10.18
CA CYS A 790 31.59 4.05 -11.52
C CYS A 790 32.80 4.70 -12.20
N HIS A 791 33.32 5.81 -11.69
CA HIS A 791 34.37 6.59 -12.34
C HIS A 791 35.67 6.66 -11.52
N ASP A 792 36.75 7.15 -12.14
CA ASP A 792 38.08 7.24 -11.52
C ASP A 792 38.14 8.36 -10.48
N ASN A 793 37.59 8.08 -9.29
CA ASN A 793 37.56 9.03 -8.19
C ASN A 793 38.96 9.35 -7.64
N LEU A 794 39.95 8.46 -7.79
CA LEU A 794 41.31 8.74 -7.31
C LEU A 794 41.96 9.82 -8.17
N SER A 795 41.75 9.77 -9.49
CA SER A 795 42.20 10.83 -10.40
C SER A 795 41.50 12.16 -10.11
N VAL A 796 40.18 12.16 -9.89
CA VAL A 796 39.43 13.37 -9.49
C VAL A 796 40.00 13.98 -8.22
N LEU A 797 40.11 13.18 -7.15
CA LEU A 797 40.59 13.65 -5.86
C LEU A 797 42.06 14.11 -5.93
N GLY A 798 42.89 13.44 -6.72
CA GLY A 798 44.30 13.82 -6.93
C GLY A 798 44.49 15.18 -7.60
N ASN A 799 43.48 15.70 -8.29
CA ASN A 799 43.50 16.97 -9.03
C ASN A 799 42.47 17.98 -8.49
N ALA A 800 42.17 17.89 -7.19
CA ALA A 800 41.16 18.69 -6.51
C ALA A 800 41.65 19.32 -5.19
N PHE A 801 42.96 19.42 -4.97
CA PHE A 801 43.52 19.86 -3.69
C PHE A 801 43.21 21.34 -3.40
N GLU A 802 43.31 22.21 -4.41
CA GLU A 802 43.03 23.64 -4.26
C GLU A 802 41.53 23.88 -4.15
N ALA A 803 40.73 23.22 -5.00
CA ALA A 803 39.28 23.37 -5.05
C ALA A 803 38.58 22.87 -3.77
N LEU A 804 39.11 21.83 -3.11
CA LEU A 804 38.53 21.24 -1.91
C LEU A 804 39.04 21.86 -0.59
N GLN A 805 39.94 22.85 -0.66
CA GLN A 805 40.50 23.49 0.54
C GLN A 805 39.42 24.15 1.42
N ASN A 806 38.30 24.58 0.83
CA ASN A 806 37.18 25.20 1.53
C ASN A 806 35.91 24.35 1.56
N ALA A 807 35.94 23.11 1.05
CA ALA A 807 34.77 22.23 1.04
C ALA A 807 34.36 21.73 2.44
N PHE A 808 33.05 21.56 2.61
CA PHE A 808 32.40 21.19 3.86
C PHE A 808 31.96 19.72 3.91
N ALA A 809 31.74 19.09 2.76
CA ALA A 809 31.43 17.66 2.71
C ALA A 809 31.93 17.04 1.40
N ILE A 810 32.43 15.81 1.50
CA ILE A 810 32.80 15.01 0.33
C ILE A 810 32.13 13.65 0.46
N GLN A 811 31.29 13.31 -0.51
CA GLN A 811 30.70 11.99 -0.66
C GLN A 811 31.42 11.23 -1.76
N VAL A 812 31.91 10.02 -1.47
CA VAL A 812 32.62 9.18 -2.44
C VAL A 812 32.00 7.78 -2.49
N GLY A 813 31.59 7.36 -3.69
CA GLY A 813 31.20 5.99 -3.96
C GLY A 813 32.38 5.03 -3.88
N VAL A 814 32.22 3.95 -3.11
CA VAL A 814 33.22 2.89 -2.95
C VAL A 814 32.58 1.54 -3.24
N ALA A 815 33.12 0.81 -4.20
CA ALA A 815 32.67 -0.55 -4.51
C ALA A 815 33.46 -1.61 -3.73
N PHE A 816 32.77 -2.68 -3.35
CA PHE A 816 33.33 -3.83 -2.64
C PHE A 816 33.47 -5.08 -3.53
N GLU A 817 32.83 -5.08 -4.70
CA GLU A 817 33.00 -6.07 -5.77
C GLU A 817 33.54 -5.31 -7.01
N PRO A 818 34.85 -5.02 -7.08
CA PRO A 818 35.42 -4.25 -8.18
C PRO A 818 35.32 -5.06 -9.47
N VAL A 819 34.60 -4.52 -10.45
CA VAL A 819 34.47 -5.07 -11.81
C VAL A 819 35.44 -4.40 -12.80
N SER A 820 36.15 -3.37 -12.35
CA SER A 820 37.11 -2.59 -13.13
C SER A 820 38.45 -2.44 -12.40
N GLU A 821 39.55 -2.43 -13.17
CA GLU A 821 40.90 -2.15 -12.72
C GLU A 821 40.96 -0.77 -12.05
N HIS A 822 41.84 -0.64 -11.05
CA HIS A 822 42.09 0.63 -10.35
C HIS A 822 40.88 1.26 -9.66
N HIS A 823 39.85 0.48 -9.36
CA HIS A 823 38.72 0.93 -8.56
C HIS A 823 39.21 1.50 -7.20
N PRO A 824 38.74 2.70 -6.79
CA PRO A 824 39.07 3.26 -5.47
C PRO A 824 38.61 2.31 -4.36
N ASP A 825 39.54 1.85 -3.53
CA ASP A 825 39.21 1.19 -2.27
C ASP A 825 39.03 2.23 -1.14
N PHE A 826 38.26 1.86 -0.12
CA PHE A 826 37.94 2.76 1.00
C PHE A 826 39.19 3.27 1.73
N SER A 827 40.22 2.43 1.92
CA SER A 827 41.43 2.78 2.67
C SER A 827 42.23 3.86 1.94
N ARG A 828 42.30 3.78 0.61
CA ARG A 828 42.99 4.76 -0.23
C ARG A 828 42.26 6.09 -0.25
N VAL A 829 40.93 6.06 -0.42
CA VAL A 829 40.08 7.27 -0.34
C VAL A 829 40.23 7.91 1.04
N GLN A 830 40.12 7.14 2.12
CA GLN A 830 40.26 7.64 3.48
C GLN A 830 41.63 8.27 3.74
N SER A 831 42.70 7.68 3.20
CA SER A 831 44.05 8.22 3.35
C SER A 831 44.19 9.58 2.68
N LEU A 832 43.70 9.74 1.44
CA LEU A 832 43.70 11.01 0.72
C LEU A 832 42.83 12.07 1.41
N MET A 833 41.63 11.68 1.86
CA MET A 833 40.73 12.57 2.59
C MET A 833 41.37 13.10 3.88
N ARG A 834 42.11 12.25 4.60
CA ARG A 834 42.86 12.67 5.79
C ARG A 834 43.98 13.64 5.47
N GLU A 835 44.71 13.43 4.37
CA GLU A 835 45.74 14.37 3.90
C GLU A 835 45.15 15.74 3.55
N MET A 836 43.92 15.78 3.06
CA MET A 836 43.15 17.00 2.79
C MET A 836 42.42 17.57 4.03
N GLY A 837 42.67 17.02 5.22
CA GLY A 837 42.09 17.51 6.48
C GLY A 837 40.61 17.15 6.70
N PHE A 838 40.11 16.13 6.02
CA PHE A 838 38.79 15.53 6.27
C PHE A 838 38.91 14.27 7.14
N ARG A 839 37.80 13.92 7.79
CA ARG A 839 37.63 12.65 8.50
C ARG A 839 36.41 11.91 7.95
N PHE A 840 36.49 10.59 7.94
CA PHE A 840 35.33 9.76 7.67
C PHE A 840 34.27 9.98 8.75
N HIS A 841 33.02 10.14 8.35
CA HIS A 841 31.88 10.30 9.26
C HIS A 841 31.04 9.03 9.32
N CYS A 842 30.39 8.67 8.21
CA CYS A 842 29.53 7.50 8.12
C CYS A 842 29.35 7.06 6.65
N PHE A 843 28.68 5.93 6.45
CA PHE A 843 28.11 5.58 5.14
C PHE A 843 26.67 6.11 5.07
N VAL A 844 26.34 6.87 4.03
CA VAL A 844 25.02 7.51 3.88
C VAL A 844 24.07 6.71 2.97
N SER A 845 24.61 5.78 2.18
CA SER A 845 23.84 4.94 1.26
C SER A 845 24.56 3.61 1.00
N GLU A 846 23.79 2.56 0.72
CA GLU A 846 24.29 1.23 0.36
C GLU A 846 23.52 0.63 -0.82
N LYS A 847 24.25 0.10 -1.79
CA LYS A 847 23.72 -0.78 -2.84
C LYS A 847 24.14 -2.20 -2.54
N LYS A 848 23.19 -3.12 -2.46
CA LYS A 848 23.41 -4.53 -2.11
C LYS A 848 23.02 -5.46 -3.26
N LYS A 849 23.81 -6.51 -3.49
CA LYS A 849 23.47 -7.60 -4.43
C LYS A 849 22.49 -8.55 -3.75
N SER A 850 21.43 -8.89 -4.46
CA SER A 850 20.58 -10.01 -4.10
C SER A 850 20.94 -11.21 -4.98
N TRP A 851 21.20 -12.35 -4.36
CA TRP A 851 21.40 -13.62 -5.06
C TRP A 851 20.09 -14.36 -5.33
N PHE A 852 18.96 -13.80 -4.90
CA PHE A 852 17.66 -14.36 -5.24
C PHE A 852 17.39 -14.21 -6.74
N PRO A 853 16.74 -15.20 -7.39
CA PRO A 853 16.34 -15.07 -8.78
C PRO A 853 15.48 -13.82 -8.99
N GLU A 854 15.69 -13.13 -10.12
CA GLU A 854 14.78 -12.06 -10.52
C GLU A 854 13.34 -12.61 -10.59
N GLY A 855 12.43 -11.98 -9.84
CA GLY A 855 11.03 -12.42 -9.73
C GLY A 855 10.72 -13.39 -8.58
N ALA A 856 11.69 -13.85 -7.79
CA ALA A 856 11.42 -14.68 -6.61
C ALA A 856 10.72 -13.87 -5.49
N VAL A 857 9.59 -14.38 -5.00
CA VAL A 857 8.86 -13.83 -3.84
C VAL A 857 9.46 -14.47 -2.57
N VAL A 858 10.12 -13.67 -1.75
CA VAL A 858 10.74 -14.12 -0.49
C VAL A 858 10.33 -13.13 0.60
N GLU A 859 9.81 -13.66 1.71
CA GLU A 859 9.16 -12.90 2.79
C GLU A 859 10.12 -11.99 3.58
N SER A 860 11.43 -12.29 3.61
CA SER A 860 12.47 -11.38 4.12
C SER A 860 13.59 -11.21 3.10
N ARG A 861 13.59 -10.08 2.38
CA ARG A 861 14.71 -9.71 1.51
C ARG A 861 15.73 -8.94 2.33
N THR A 862 16.76 -9.63 2.81
CA THR A 862 18.03 -8.98 3.12
C THR A 862 18.98 -9.34 2.00
N ALA A 863 19.27 -8.38 1.13
CA ALA A 863 20.41 -8.48 0.24
C ALA A 863 21.65 -8.45 1.13
N SER A 864 22.33 -9.59 1.26
CA SER A 864 23.37 -9.77 2.27
C SER A 864 24.73 -9.27 1.81
N GLU A 865 24.93 -9.13 0.49
CA GLU A 865 26.22 -8.75 -0.08
C GLU A 865 26.21 -7.28 -0.46
N LEU A 866 27.14 -6.52 0.13
CA LEU A 866 27.34 -5.11 -0.13
C LEU A 866 28.11 -4.94 -1.45
N LYS A 867 27.55 -4.21 -2.40
CA LYS A 867 28.21 -3.90 -3.68
C LYS A 867 28.90 -2.56 -3.67
N VAL A 868 28.19 -1.52 -3.24
CA VAL A 868 28.66 -0.14 -3.23
C VAL A 868 28.16 0.55 -1.96
N VAL A 869 28.98 1.41 -1.38
CA VAL A 869 28.56 2.38 -0.37
C VAL A 869 28.93 3.78 -0.80
N GLU A 870 28.24 4.76 -0.22
CA GLU A 870 28.61 6.16 -0.32
C GLU A 870 29.23 6.58 1.02
N ALA A 871 30.54 6.80 1.02
CA ALA A 871 31.29 7.24 2.19
C ALA A 871 31.23 8.76 2.31
N LEU A 872 30.73 9.26 3.44
CA LEU A 872 30.70 10.69 3.75
C LEU A 872 31.93 11.08 4.57
N PHE A 873 32.62 12.10 4.08
CA PHE A 873 33.75 12.74 4.74
C PHE A 873 33.39 14.19 5.07
N ILE A 874 33.67 14.57 6.31
CA ILE A 874 33.46 15.93 6.84
C ILE A 874 34.78 16.49 7.36
N PRO A 875 34.96 17.81 7.47
CA PRO A 875 36.18 18.40 8.00
C PRO A 875 36.59 17.79 9.35
N GLY A 876 37.89 17.54 9.51
CA GLY A 876 38.46 17.07 10.78
C GLY A 876 38.32 18.12 11.87
N HIS A 877 38.48 17.72 13.13
CA HIS A 877 38.34 18.64 14.28
C HIS A 877 39.27 19.87 14.18
N ASP A 878 40.53 19.67 13.79
CA ASP A 878 41.49 20.76 13.62
C ASP A 878 41.04 21.76 12.54
N ARG A 879 40.49 21.25 11.44
CA ARG A 879 39.98 22.06 10.33
C ARG A 879 38.68 22.79 10.70
N MET A 880 37.76 22.14 11.40
CA MET A 880 36.55 22.80 11.92
C MET A 880 36.90 23.86 12.97
N GLY A 881 37.97 23.67 13.74
CA GLY A 881 38.45 24.62 14.75
C GLY A 881 38.73 26.03 14.20
N SER A 882 39.11 26.13 12.91
CA SER A 882 39.37 27.42 12.25
C SER A 882 38.14 28.04 11.55
N PHE A 883 37.00 27.35 11.52
CA PHE A 883 35.79 27.84 10.86
C PHE A 883 35.14 29.00 11.63
N SER A 884 34.77 30.03 10.88
CA SER A 884 33.87 31.09 11.36
C SER A 884 32.48 30.55 11.68
N VAL A 885 31.68 31.35 12.40
CA VAL A 885 30.28 31.03 12.71
C VAL A 885 29.48 30.73 11.43
N ALA A 886 29.59 31.57 10.40
CA ALA A 886 28.89 31.37 9.13
C ALA A 886 29.28 30.05 8.44
N GLN A 887 30.56 29.64 8.53
CA GLN A 887 31.02 28.36 7.99
C GLN A 887 30.50 27.16 8.77
N ARG A 888 30.38 27.28 10.10
CA ARG A 888 29.79 26.23 10.95
C ARG A 888 28.29 26.05 10.68
N VAL A 889 27.55 27.15 10.56
CA VAL A 889 26.12 27.11 10.19
C VAL A 889 25.94 26.54 8.79
N ARG A 890 26.78 26.93 7.82
CA ARG A 890 26.77 26.36 6.47
C ARG A 890 27.05 24.85 6.48
N LEU A 891 28.02 24.37 7.25
CA LEU A 891 28.29 22.94 7.43
C LEU A 891 27.10 22.21 8.05
N ALA A 892 26.48 22.79 9.09
CA ALA A 892 25.30 22.21 9.73
C ALA A 892 24.11 22.10 8.75
N PHE A 893 23.88 23.14 7.93
CA PHE A 893 22.87 23.10 6.86
C PHE A 893 23.16 21.98 5.86
N ILE A 894 24.41 21.84 5.41
CA ILE A 894 24.81 20.79 4.46
C ILE A 894 24.52 19.40 5.03
N LEU A 895 24.87 19.17 6.30
CA LEU A 895 24.66 17.88 6.97
C LEU A 895 23.17 17.57 7.18
N HIS A 896 22.36 18.58 7.51
CA HIS A 896 20.91 18.46 7.60
C HIS A 896 20.28 18.20 6.23
N ALA A 897 20.44 19.13 5.30
CA ALA A 897 19.69 19.17 4.04
C ALA A 897 20.16 18.12 3.03
N LEU A 898 21.46 17.85 2.94
CA LEU A 898 21.99 16.88 1.97
C LEU A 898 22.14 15.48 2.56
N PHE A 899 22.45 15.32 3.85
CA PHE A 899 22.83 14.01 4.38
C PHE A 899 21.92 13.49 5.50
N GLY A 900 20.92 14.27 5.95
CA GLY A 900 20.01 13.88 7.02
C GLY A 900 20.70 13.67 8.38
N ALA A 901 21.93 14.15 8.55
CA ALA A 901 22.74 14.02 9.76
C ALA A 901 22.35 15.08 10.78
N ASN A 902 21.09 15.03 11.21
CA ASN A 902 20.43 16.05 12.03
C ASN A 902 21.06 16.23 13.42
N ASP A 903 21.55 15.15 14.01
CA ASP A 903 22.25 15.11 15.30
C ASP A 903 23.62 15.80 15.22
N VAL A 904 24.35 15.61 14.12
CA VAL A 904 25.63 16.28 13.88
C VAL A 904 25.41 17.76 13.57
N ALA A 905 24.40 18.09 12.77
CA ALA A 905 24.00 19.47 12.52
C ALA A 905 23.67 20.19 13.84
N PHE A 906 22.87 19.56 14.71
CA PHE A 906 22.60 20.05 16.06
C PHE A 906 23.88 20.28 16.86
N ARG A 907 24.78 19.29 16.92
CA ARG A 907 26.04 19.40 17.66
C ARG A 907 26.89 20.58 17.18
N ILE A 908 27.00 20.77 15.86
CA ILE A 908 27.76 21.87 15.27
C ILE A 908 27.12 23.22 15.60
N LEU A 909 25.79 23.31 15.57
CA LEU A 909 25.07 24.51 15.99
C LEU A 909 25.25 24.76 17.49
N SER A 910 25.31 23.73 18.34
CA SER A 910 25.56 23.88 19.78
C SER A 910 26.95 24.48 20.06
N ASP A 911 27.95 24.13 19.25
CA ASP A 911 29.29 24.72 19.32
C ASP A 911 29.32 26.19 18.89
N VAL A 912 28.31 26.64 18.13
CA VAL A 912 28.13 28.05 17.74
C VAL A 912 27.38 28.82 18.81
N ASP A 913 26.17 28.36 19.15
CA ASP A 913 25.28 28.94 20.15
C ASP A 913 24.23 27.88 20.57
N GLU A 914 24.17 27.58 21.86
CA GLU A 914 23.23 26.60 22.42
C GLU A 914 21.75 26.97 22.16
N SER A 915 21.41 28.26 22.20
CA SER A 915 20.05 28.74 21.93
C SER A 915 19.66 28.55 20.47
N LEU A 916 20.62 28.71 19.55
CA LEU A 916 20.44 28.47 18.12
C LEU A 916 20.22 26.98 17.82
N ALA A 917 20.93 26.10 18.53
CA ALA A 917 20.77 24.65 18.40
C ALA A 917 19.40 24.17 18.92
N ILE A 918 18.93 24.73 20.04
CA ILE A 918 17.58 24.44 20.57
C ILE A 918 16.51 24.93 19.59
N GLN A 919 16.67 26.15 19.07
CA GLN A 919 15.76 26.68 18.05
C GLN A 919 15.71 25.78 16.82
N TYR A 920 16.85 25.25 16.36
CA TYR A 920 16.89 24.28 15.26
C TYR A 920 16.08 23.01 15.56
N LEU A 921 16.17 22.45 16.77
CA LEU A 921 15.36 21.28 17.13
C LEU A 921 13.86 21.57 17.10
N ASP A 922 13.46 22.77 17.53
CA ASP A 922 12.07 23.20 17.60
C ASP A 922 11.51 23.52 16.19
N ASP A 923 12.23 24.33 15.41
CA ASP A 923 11.83 24.78 14.08
C ASP A 923 11.76 23.60 13.09
N GLU A 924 12.72 22.66 13.16
CA GLU A 924 12.73 21.42 12.35
C GLU A 924 11.94 20.27 12.99
N ARG A 925 11.36 20.47 14.18
CA ARG A 925 10.54 19.49 14.92
C ARG A 925 11.22 18.14 15.12
N LEU A 926 12.53 18.16 15.39
CA LEU A 926 13.33 16.95 15.56
C LEU A 926 13.10 16.27 16.92
N VAL A 927 12.48 16.98 17.86
CA VAL A 927 12.12 16.48 19.19
C VAL A 927 10.66 16.83 19.48
N SER A 928 9.89 15.89 20.03
CA SER A 928 8.51 16.16 20.46
C SER A 928 8.51 16.81 21.85
N SER A 929 7.92 18.01 21.97
CA SER A 929 7.65 18.59 23.29
C SER A 929 6.58 17.74 23.99
N THR A 930 6.97 16.91 24.95
CA THR A 930 6.03 16.30 25.91
C THR A 930 5.49 17.39 26.83
N SER A 931 4.40 18.04 26.44
CA SER A 931 3.63 18.88 27.36
C SER A 931 2.79 17.99 28.27
N ASP A 932 3.42 17.39 29.29
CA ASP A 932 2.78 16.99 30.56
C ASP A 932 3.83 16.41 31.54
N ALA A 933 4.59 17.30 32.19
CA ALA A 933 5.06 17.17 33.57
C ALA A 933 5.71 18.49 34.00
N GLY A 934 5.37 18.97 35.20
CA GLY A 934 5.64 20.32 35.67
C GLY A 934 7.10 20.78 35.64
N THR A 935 7.25 22.11 35.61
CA THR A 935 8.46 22.91 35.87
C THR A 935 9.64 22.12 36.45
N VAL A 936 10.53 21.67 35.57
CA VAL A 936 11.95 21.48 35.86
C VAL A 936 12.66 22.29 34.80
N GLY A 937 13.43 23.30 35.21
CA GLY A 937 14.28 24.06 34.30
C GLY A 937 15.33 23.15 33.65
N PRO A 938 16.08 23.63 32.64
CA PRO A 938 17.13 22.82 32.03
C PRO A 938 18.23 22.56 33.07
N GLU A 939 18.18 21.39 33.71
CA GLU A 939 19.36 20.81 34.33
C GLU A 939 20.24 20.28 33.19
N ILE A 940 21.16 21.14 32.74
CA ILE A 940 22.39 20.68 32.09
C ILE A 940 23.12 19.85 33.15
N SER A 941 22.87 18.55 33.12
CA SER A 941 23.63 17.55 33.86
C SER A 941 25.08 17.62 33.40
N SER A 942 25.93 18.21 34.23
CA SER A 942 27.37 18.15 34.15
C SER A 942 27.91 16.77 34.56
N HIS A 943 27.33 15.68 34.05
CA HIS A 943 27.83 14.32 34.25
C HIS A 943 28.30 13.73 32.91
N ALA A 944 29.47 14.20 32.50
CA ALA A 944 30.38 13.47 31.62
C ALA A 944 31.83 13.85 31.96
N VAL A 945 32.15 13.76 33.24
CA VAL A 945 33.52 13.65 33.77
C VAL A 945 33.40 12.66 34.94
N ASP A 946 34.25 11.64 34.98
CA ASP A 946 34.38 10.57 36.01
C ASP A 946 33.72 9.19 35.76
N GLU A 947 33.64 8.70 34.52
CA GLU A 947 33.47 7.25 34.27
C GLU A 947 34.55 6.58 33.39
N GLU A 948 35.57 7.32 32.92
CA GLU A 948 36.74 6.72 32.24
C GLU A 948 37.88 6.30 33.20
N GLU A 949 37.89 6.75 34.46
CA GLU A 949 38.96 6.40 35.41
C GLU A 949 38.80 5.03 36.11
N THR A 950 37.64 4.39 36.04
CA THR A 950 37.39 3.11 36.74
C THR A 950 37.70 1.87 35.90
N ILE A 951 37.58 1.95 34.56
CA ILE A 951 37.87 0.82 33.66
C ILE A 951 39.37 0.73 33.35
N ALA A 952 40.08 1.87 33.27
CA ALA A 952 41.54 1.91 33.06
C ALA A 952 42.33 1.33 34.25
N VAL A 953 41.85 1.54 35.48
CA VAL A 953 42.49 1.02 36.72
C VAL A 953 42.20 -0.47 36.96
N GLU A 954 41.08 -1.01 36.44
CA GLU A 954 40.80 -2.45 36.50
C GLU A 954 41.50 -3.25 35.39
N LEU A 955 41.75 -2.65 34.22
CA LEU A 955 42.54 -3.28 33.15
C LEU A 955 44.06 -3.33 33.46
N GLU A 956 44.61 -2.33 34.15
CA GLU A 956 46.02 -2.36 34.61
C GLU A 956 46.28 -3.39 35.73
N LYS A 957 45.25 -3.77 36.51
CA LYS A 957 45.36 -4.86 37.51
C LYS A 957 45.29 -6.26 36.90
N LEU A 958 44.62 -6.43 35.76
CA LEU A 958 44.52 -7.72 35.06
C LEU A 958 45.75 -8.02 34.18
N MET A 959 46.61 -7.03 33.90
CA MET A 959 47.81 -7.18 33.06
C MET A 959 49.14 -7.24 33.83
N ASN A 960 49.15 -7.20 35.18
CA ASN A 960 50.38 -7.17 36.00
C ASN A 960 50.54 -8.33 37.00
N GLU A 961 49.78 -9.42 36.87
CA GLU A 961 50.17 -10.69 37.51
C GLU A 961 50.57 -11.70 36.41
N GLU A 962 51.89 -11.81 36.17
CA GLU A 962 52.48 -12.93 35.46
C GLU A 962 52.15 -14.23 36.21
N TRP A 963 51.51 -15.20 35.51
CA TRP A 963 52.00 -16.57 35.20
C TRP A 963 50.84 -17.46 34.74
#